data_AF-A0ABC8WS78-F1
#
_entry.id   AF-A0ABC8WS78-F1
#
_cell.length_a   1.000
_cell.length_b   1.000
_cell.length_c   1.000
_cell.angle_alpha   90.00
_cell.angle_beta   90.00
_cell.angle_gamma   90.00
#
_symmetry.space_group_name_H-M   'P 1'
#
loop_
_entity.id
_entity.type
_entity.pdbx_description
1 polymer ?
#
loop_
_entity_poly.entity_id
_entity_poly.type
_entity_poly.pdbx_seq_one_letter_code
_entity_poly.pdbx_strand_id
1 'polypeptide(L)'
;MDRRVSLATRSVRVQIPDQLPTLFEPQKAVMTPHIRASTDDDDDDAAPPERRLTVLALQLALLEKAASRLGTLGFIWATVVLLGGFAITLGQTDFWCITVLLLVEGARILGRSHELEWQHEATGRARRPVSWAAGRVFYWLQLLSASACVALSLVRLAHQRYGGSEEARTNRTSALDIFYGLMLAEALLFLLEKALWKWRIAHHCLLERVAGECHLATACGAVAVRRFFYDAYSRCLSGSIFGGLHMDLVSYADDLLTAGTHDEQRLGANILVALVASDRFADATLRRVGTSAPTTERLIEMLSWKNASEKDVRRAAAVVVFMLMGRKLNALRVTGIPGAIESVASLLYADLDELNLLGLSILNKLARDHDNCDKIGKTRGLLDKIISYSSIANGPKAVKQSLRVVKRLATTTGTTGKLLRRELSDIVFTVSNIREVLQLRDETEDVPELHLLAIEILTSLAMDEEPREMIGGTGGVASVLLAMLLPGKDKDATAAAPDRQKDAVRVEAGEALAMLALDSRANCGTIITACGGGVERLVEALSDPVVVIPAARLLRNLCTYAGEDWRLALRGVTAGATKVLRNIMVEKTKLLNISLGLAAQMLRFMELRGCLAAAGVTDTALARTLVLVLREYTRPSMVVPRIRLYTLELAIALMRSSEEGARFVALFVELGLEVELRRVVDTTSGLECFNVFSGSVGLNRRAVGVRSLVESARELMGRG
;
A
#
# COMPACT_ATOMS: atom_id res chain seq x y z
N MET A 1 -39.24 -48.73 -25.81
CA MET A 1 -39.52 -47.30 -25.65
C MET A 1 -38.18 -46.57 -25.64
N ASP A 2 -37.72 -46.23 -26.83
CA ASP A 2 -36.55 -45.37 -27.08
C ASP A 2 -36.95 -43.90 -26.99
N ARG A 3 -36.16 -43.08 -26.29
CA ARG A 3 -36.11 -41.63 -26.54
C ARG A 3 -34.67 -41.15 -26.49
N ARG A 4 -34.06 -41.12 -27.68
CA ARG A 4 -32.91 -40.26 -27.99
C ARG A 4 -33.41 -38.82 -28.06
N VAL A 5 -32.83 -37.92 -27.26
CA VAL A 5 -32.92 -36.48 -27.49
C VAL A 5 -31.53 -36.01 -27.92
N SER A 6 -31.43 -35.68 -29.21
CA SER A 6 -30.31 -34.99 -29.81
C SER A 6 -30.22 -33.56 -29.28
N LEU A 7 -29.13 -33.23 -28.59
CA LEU A 7 -28.79 -31.84 -28.26
C LEU A 7 -27.70 -31.38 -29.20
N ALA A 8 -28.10 -30.46 -30.07
CA ALA A 8 -27.29 -29.77 -31.05
C ALA A 8 -26.05 -29.13 -30.39
N THR A 9 -24.91 -29.31 -31.06
CA THR A 9 -23.65 -28.61 -30.84
C THR A 9 -23.86 -27.10 -30.96
N ARG A 10 -24.06 -26.44 -29.82
CA ARG A 10 -23.86 -24.98 -29.71
C ARG A 10 -22.37 -24.72 -29.81
N SER A 11 -21.93 -24.08 -30.90
CA SER A 11 -20.60 -23.51 -30.98
C SER A 11 -20.47 -22.45 -29.88
N VAL A 12 -19.65 -22.75 -28.88
CA VAL A 12 -19.25 -21.79 -27.85
C VAL A 12 -18.38 -20.76 -28.56
N ARG A 13 -19.00 -19.67 -29.00
CA ARG A 13 -18.27 -18.46 -29.41
C ARG A 13 -17.65 -17.90 -28.14
N VAL A 14 -16.36 -18.16 -27.96
CA VAL A 14 -15.54 -17.59 -26.89
C VAL A 14 -15.66 -16.07 -26.99
N GLN A 15 -16.44 -15.46 -26.10
CA GLN A 15 -16.37 -14.02 -25.88
C GLN A 15 -15.03 -13.75 -25.23
N ILE A 16 -14.10 -13.21 -26.02
CA ILE A 16 -12.87 -12.60 -25.53
C ILE A 16 -13.31 -11.49 -24.55
N PRO A 17 -12.86 -11.49 -23.29
CA PRO A 17 -13.19 -10.42 -22.36
C PRO A 17 -12.68 -9.10 -22.95
N ASP A 18 -13.52 -8.06 -22.95
CA ASP A 18 -13.10 -6.69 -23.23
C ASP A 18 -11.91 -6.36 -22.30
N GLN A 19 -10.71 -6.40 -22.86
CA GLN A 19 -9.45 -6.13 -22.15
C GLN A 19 -9.48 -4.72 -21.56
N LEU A 20 -8.82 -4.53 -20.41
CA LEU A 20 -8.62 -3.25 -19.73
C LEU A 20 -8.27 -2.13 -20.73
N PRO A 21 -8.66 -0.86 -20.47
CA PRO A 21 -8.38 0.25 -21.36
C PRO A 21 -6.88 0.39 -21.61
N THR A 22 -6.47 0.22 -22.87
CA THR A 22 -5.09 0.35 -23.33
C THR A 22 -4.67 1.83 -23.38
N LEU A 23 -3.36 2.14 -23.39
CA LEU A 23 -2.85 3.52 -23.56
C LEU A 23 -3.29 4.19 -24.87
N PHE A 24 -3.88 3.43 -25.79
CA PHE A 24 -4.47 3.90 -27.05
C PHE A 24 -5.92 4.39 -26.89
N GLU A 25 -6.49 4.26 -25.69
CA GLU A 25 -7.83 4.72 -25.33
C GLU A 25 -7.72 5.78 -24.21
N PRO A 26 -8.45 6.91 -24.29
CA PRO A 26 -8.53 7.86 -23.20
C PRO A 26 -9.12 7.19 -21.95
N GLN A 27 -8.41 7.26 -20.84
CA GLN A 27 -9.00 6.92 -19.55
C GLN A 27 -9.74 8.15 -19.04
N LYS A 28 -11.07 8.11 -19.04
CA LYS A 28 -11.85 9.12 -18.32
C LYS A 28 -11.37 9.08 -16.87
N ALA A 29 -11.09 10.24 -16.28
CA ALA A 29 -10.91 10.32 -14.83
C ALA A 29 -12.21 9.84 -14.20
N VAL A 30 -12.31 8.54 -13.94
CA VAL A 30 -13.31 7.99 -13.06
C VAL A 30 -12.84 8.47 -11.70
N MET A 31 -13.37 9.62 -11.28
CA MET A 31 -13.51 9.88 -9.87
C MET A 31 -14.42 8.77 -9.37
N THR A 32 -13.82 7.65 -8.95
CA THR A 32 -14.54 6.55 -8.32
C THR A 32 -15.10 7.12 -7.02
N PRO A 33 -16.42 7.32 -6.88
CA PRO A 33 -17.01 7.43 -5.57
C PRO A 33 -17.17 5.97 -5.13
N HIS A 34 -16.09 5.38 -4.63
CA HIS A 34 -16.20 4.18 -3.81
C HIS A 34 -15.89 4.55 -2.37
N ILE A 35 -16.77 5.38 -1.82
CA ILE A 35 -17.15 5.24 -0.41
C ILE A 35 -18.27 4.21 -0.41
N ARG A 36 -17.92 2.93 -0.30
CA ARG A 36 -18.74 2.06 0.54
C ARG A 36 -18.19 2.25 1.94
N ALA A 37 -18.84 3.11 2.69
CA ALA A 37 -18.84 2.96 4.14
C ALA A 37 -19.52 1.61 4.39
N SER A 38 -18.73 0.57 4.63
CA SER A 38 -19.19 -0.54 5.44
C SER A 38 -19.33 0.03 6.85
N THR A 39 -20.53 0.49 7.17
CA THR A 39 -21.02 0.47 8.55
C THR A 39 -21.30 -0.99 8.88
N ASP A 40 -20.23 -1.75 9.13
CA ASP A 40 -20.31 -2.88 10.03
C ASP A 40 -19.75 -2.34 11.37
N ASP A 41 -20.54 -1.45 11.99
CA ASP A 41 -20.51 -1.27 13.43
C ASP A 41 -21.25 -2.47 14.02
N ASP A 42 -20.62 -3.65 13.96
CA ASP A 42 -20.85 -4.66 14.97
C ASP A 42 -19.73 -4.45 15.98
N ASP A 43 -20.05 -3.60 16.97
CA ASP A 43 -19.36 -3.47 18.24
C ASP A 43 -19.08 -4.87 18.82
N ASP A 44 -17.86 -5.36 18.61
CA ASP A 44 -17.28 -6.31 19.55
C ASP A 44 -16.81 -5.46 20.74
N ASP A 45 -17.77 -5.08 21.59
CA ASP A 45 -17.68 -4.30 22.82
C ASP A 45 -16.86 -5.02 23.92
N ALA A 46 -15.86 -5.80 23.51
CA ALA A 46 -14.83 -6.32 24.37
C ALA A 46 -13.85 -5.18 24.64
N ALA A 47 -14.05 -4.52 25.79
CA ALA A 47 -13.14 -3.52 26.32
C ALA A 47 -11.66 -3.91 26.10
N PRO A 48 -10.81 -2.95 25.67
CA PRO A 48 -9.43 -3.25 25.30
C PRO A 48 -8.68 -3.95 26.45
N PRO A 49 -7.86 -4.97 26.18
CA PRO A 49 -7.27 -5.83 27.19
C PRO A 49 -6.40 -5.05 28.21
N GLU A 50 -5.77 -3.96 27.78
CA GLU A 50 -5.00 -3.05 28.65
C GLU A 50 -5.86 -2.35 29.71
N ARG A 51 -7.17 -2.21 29.51
CA ARG A 51 -8.10 -1.63 30.51
C ARG A 51 -8.13 -2.45 31.79
N ARG A 52 -7.90 -3.77 31.71
CA ARG A 52 -7.78 -4.64 32.88
C ARG A 52 -6.57 -4.27 33.73
N LEU A 53 -5.48 -3.81 33.10
CA LEU A 53 -4.26 -3.36 33.79
C LEU A 53 -4.46 -2.00 34.44
N THR A 54 -5.07 -1.03 33.74
CA THR A 54 -5.31 0.30 34.31
C THR A 54 -6.33 0.28 35.44
N VAL A 55 -7.36 -0.57 35.35
CA VAL A 55 -8.32 -0.80 36.45
C VAL A 55 -7.62 -1.48 37.64
N LEU A 56 -6.74 -2.46 37.41
CA LEU A 56 -5.97 -3.06 38.50
C LEU A 56 -5.04 -2.04 39.16
N ALA A 57 -4.35 -1.21 38.36
CA ALA A 57 -3.50 -0.13 38.87
C ALA A 57 -4.30 0.87 39.72
N LEU A 58 -5.51 1.23 39.27
CA LEU A 58 -6.45 2.07 40.04
C LEU A 58 -6.86 1.42 41.36
N GLN A 59 -7.24 0.14 41.36
CA GLN A 59 -7.64 -0.58 42.58
C GLN A 59 -6.51 -0.63 43.60
N LEU A 60 -5.29 -0.95 43.15
CA LEU A 60 -4.10 -0.98 44.02
C LEU A 60 -3.78 0.41 44.55
N ALA A 61 -3.82 1.45 43.70
CA ALA A 61 -3.53 2.82 44.11
C ALA A 61 -4.57 3.37 45.10
N LEU A 62 -5.84 2.97 44.96
CA LEU A 62 -6.91 3.36 45.88
C LEU A 62 -6.74 2.69 47.25
N LEU A 63 -6.39 1.40 47.29
CA LEU A 63 -6.08 0.69 48.54
C LEU A 63 -4.86 1.29 49.22
N GLU A 64 -3.80 1.59 48.46
CA GLU A 64 -2.58 2.20 48.99
C GLU A 64 -2.85 3.60 49.56
N LYS A 65 -3.58 4.45 48.83
CA LYS A 65 -3.99 5.78 49.32
C LYS A 65 -4.90 5.70 50.54
N ALA A 66 -5.82 4.74 50.59
CA ALA A 66 -6.70 4.55 51.74
C ALA A 66 -5.93 4.08 52.97
N ALA A 67 -5.04 3.09 52.83
CA ALA A 67 -4.18 2.61 53.90
C ALA A 67 -3.29 3.73 54.44
N SER A 68 -2.61 4.50 53.57
CA SER A 68 -1.76 5.62 53.98
C SER A 68 -2.52 6.73 54.73
N ARG A 69 -3.76 7.04 54.30
CA ARG A 69 -4.62 8.03 54.98
C ARG A 69 -5.15 7.53 56.33
N LEU A 70 -5.47 6.25 56.43
CA LEU A 70 -5.88 5.64 57.70
C LEU A 70 -4.73 5.52 58.68
N GLY A 71 -3.52 5.20 58.21
CA GLY A 71 -2.32 5.15 59.05
C GLY A 71 -1.92 6.53 59.59
N THR A 72 -2.01 7.58 58.77
CA THR A 72 -1.81 8.97 59.24
C THR A 72 -2.89 9.38 60.26
N LEU A 73 -4.14 9.01 60.04
CA LEU A 73 -5.21 9.25 61.01
C LEU A 73 -4.97 8.48 62.32
N GLY A 74 -4.57 7.20 62.24
CA GLY A 74 -4.23 6.36 63.38
C GLY A 74 -3.04 6.92 64.18
N PHE A 75 -2.01 7.41 63.49
CA PHE A 75 -0.86 8.08 64.10
C PHE A 75 -1.25 9.36 64.85
N ILE A 76 -2.06 10.22 64.22
CA ILE A 76 -2.57 11.44 64.85
C ILE A 76 -3.46 11.08 66.05
N TRP A 77 -4.33 10.09 65.91
CA TRP A 77 -5.23 9.64 66.98
C TRP A 77 -4.44 9.11 68.18
N ALA A 78 -3.42 8.29 67.94
CA ALA A 78 -2.56 7.77 69.00
C ALA A 78 -1.82 8.88 69.74
N THR A 79 -1.27 9.85 69.01
CA THR A 79 -0.42 10.91 69.59
C THR A 79 -1.24 11.98 70.29
N VAL A 80 -2.31 12.48 69.65
CA VAL A 80 -3.12 13.59 70.17
C VAL A 80 -4.15 13.12 71.19
N VAL A 81 -4.90 12.05 70.89
CA VAL A 81 -6.03 11.61 71.72
C VAL A 81 -5.56 10.68 72.82
N LEU A 82 -4.79 9.63 72.49
CA LEU A 82 -4.38 8.62 73.48
C LEU A 82 -3.20 9.09 74.34
N LEU A 83 -2.07 9.42 73.73
CA LEU A 83 -0.87 9.88 74.45
C LEU A 83 -1.06 11.29 75.03
N GLY A 84 -1.69 12.20 74.29
CA GLY A 84 -1.98 13.55 74.78
C GLY A 84 -3.06 13.61 75.87
N GLY A 85 -4.15 12.84 75.71
CA GLY A 85 -5.31 12.92 76.60
C GLY A 85 -5.35 11.89 77.74
N PHE A 86 -4.78 10.70 77.54
CA PHE A 86 -4.96 9.56 78.44
C PHE A 86 -3.67 8.91 78.94
N ALA A 87 -2.47 9.42 78.60
CA ALA A 87 -1.19 8.75 78.89
C ALA A 87 -1.02 8.28 80.35
N ILE A 88 -1.45 9.07 81.33
CA ILE A 88 -1.31 8.76 82.77
C ILE A 88 -2.37 7.75 83.24
N THR A 89 -3.49 7.64 82.51
CA THR A 89 -4.63 6.76 82.82
C THR A 89 -4.63 5.44 82.03
N LEU A 90 -3.67 5.28 81.11
CA LEU A 90 -3.51 4.10 80.26
C LEU A 90 -2.88 2.95 81.05
N GLY A 91 -3.43 1.74 80.91
CA GLY A 91 -2.81 0.55 81.46
C GLY A 91 -1.43 0.30 80.84
N GLN A 92 -0.48 -0.19 81.64
CA GLN A 92 0.91 -0.43 81.20
C GLN A 92 0.98 -1.29 79.94
N THR A 93 0.06 -2.26 79.79
CA THR A 93 0.02 -3.13 78.62
C THR A 93 -0.48 -2.43 77.34
N ASP A 94 -1.44 -1.51 77.45
CA ASP A 94 -1.99 -0.76 76.30
C ASP A 94 -1.00 0.32 75.86
N PHE A 95 -0.33 0.99 76.81
CA PHE A 95 0.74 1.95 76.52
C PHE A 95 1.86 1.32 75.68
N TRP A 96 2.36 0.14 76.08
CA TRP A 96 3.38 -0.57 75.32
C TRP A 96 2.86 -1.06 73.96
N CYS A 97 1.62 -1.57 73.87
CA CYS A 97 1.03 -1.96 72.59
C CYS A 97 0.92 -0.78 71.63
N ILE A 98 0.44 0.38 72.07
CA ILE A 98 0.34 1.60 71.24
C ILE A 98 1.73 2.04 70.79
N THR A 99 2.72 2.03 71.70
CA THR A 99 4.11 2.42 71.39
C THR A 99 4.73 1.51 70.33
N VAL A 100 4.55 0.20 70.47
CA VAL A 100 5.04 -0.78 69.49
C VAL A 100 4.33 -0.63 68.14
N LEU A 101 3.00 -0.44 68.14
CA LEU A 101 2.23 -0.20 66.91
C LEU A 101 2.67 1.08 66.20
N LEU A 102 2.91 2.17 66.95
CA LEU A 102 3.42 3.42 66.40
C LEU A 102 4.82 3.29 65.82
N LEU A 103 5.71 2.54 66.49
CA LEU A 103 7.08 2.33 66.01
C LEU A 103 7.10 1.47 64.74
N VAL A 104 6.26 0.42 64.70
CA VAL A 104 6.06 -0.41 63.51
C VAL A 104 5.47 0.41 62.36
N GLU A 105 4.50 1.29 62.63
CA GLU A 105 3.88 2.11 61.60
C GLU A 105 4.83 3.20 61.08
N GLY A 106 5.57 3.86 61.98
CA GLY A 106 6.64 4.77 61.59
C GLY A 106 7.69 4.09 60.70
N ALA A 107 8.12 2.87 61.05
CA ALA A 107 9.03 2.10 60.22
C ALA A 107 8.42 1.68 58.87
N ARG A 108 7.11 1.41 58.81
CA ARG A 108 6.41 1.05 57.58
C ARG A 108 6.28 2.24 56.63
N ILE A 109 5.93 3.42 57.14
CA ILE A 109 5.82 4.64 56.33
C ILE A 109 7.18 5.01 55.71
N LEU A 110 8.27 4.92 56.49
CA LEU A 110 9.65 5.13 56.02
C LEU A 110 10.13 4.04 55.05
N GLY A 111 9.74 2.78 55.26
CA GLY A 111 10.04 1.69 54.33
C GLY A 111 9.31 1.82 52.99
N ARG A 112 8.06 2.31 53.02
CA ARG A 112 7.20 2.50 51.84
C ARG A 112 7.73 3.58 50.89
N SER A 113 8.25 4.70 51.40
CA SER A 113 8.83 5.75 50.56
C SER A 113 10.05 5.27 49.79
N HIS A 114 10.90 4.47 50.44
CA HIS A 114 12.10 3.92 49.82
C HIS A 114 11.78 2.82 48.80
N GLU A 115 10.75 2.00 49.01
CA GLU A 115 10.42 0.90 48.08
C GLU A 115 9.92 1.41 46.72
N LEU A 116 9.18 2.53 46.68
CA LEU A 116 8.71 3.14 45.43
C LEU A 116 9.87 3.73 44.60
N GLU A 117 10.86 4.37 45.25
CA GLU A 117 12.06 4.87 44.58
C GLU A 117 12.92 3.72 44.01
N TRP A 118 13.06 2.63 44.77
CA TRP A 118 13.87 1.48 44.36
C TRP A 118 13.24 0.67 43.23
N GLN A 119 11.91 0.61 43.11
CA GLN A 119 11.25 -0.06 41.98
C GLN A 119 11.35 0.73 40.67
N HIS A 120 11.38 2.07 40.74
CA HIS A 120 11.67 2.93 39.58
C HIS A 120 13.14 2.83 39.14
N GLU A 121 14.09 2.75 40.07
CA GLU A 121 15.51 2.60 39.72
C GLU A 121 15.87 1.18 39.23
N ALA A 122 15.27 0.14 39.80
CA ALA A 122 15.55 -1.26 39.44
C ALA A 122 15.03 -1.65 38.04
N THR A 123 14.10 -0.88 37.48
CA THR A 123 13.62 -1.06 36.11
C THR A 123 14.50 -0.36 35.06
N GLY A 124 15.36 0.58 35.47
CA GLY A 124 16.20 1.39 34.57
C GLY A 124 17.67 0.95 34.41
N ARG A 125 18.23 0.08 35.26
CA ARG A 125 19.65 -0.34 35.15
C ARG A 125 19.84 -1.84 35.34
N ALA A 126 20.79 -2.38 34.59
CA ALA A 126 21.22 -3.78 34.63
C ALA A 126 21.28 -4.35 36.06
N ARG A 127 20.58 -5.47 36.21
CA ARG A 127 20.34 -6.29 37.41
C ARG A 127 21.60 -6.40 38.30
N ARG A 128 21.72 -5.57 39.35
CA ARG A 128 22.70 -5.77 40.42
C ARG A 128 22.14 -6.78 41.44
N PRO A 129 22.82 -7.90 41.73
CA PRO A 129 22.28 -8.98 42.58
C PRO A 129 22.03 -8.56 44.05
N VAL A 130 22.72 -7.52 44.52
CA VAL A 130 22.62 -7.03 45.91
C VAL A 130 21.29 -6.33 46.20
N SER A 131 20.68 -5.66 45.22
CA SER A 131 19.39 -4.94 45.43
C SER A 131 18.19 -5.89 45.54
N TRP A 132 18.24 -7.05 44.89
CA TRP A 132 17.14 -8.02 44.89
C TRP A 132 17.02 -8.82 46.20
N ALA A 133 18.14 -9.09 46.86
CA ALA A 133 18.14 -9.72 48.18
C ALA A 133 17.59 -8.77 49.25
N ALA A 134 18.04 -7.51 49.24
CA ALA A 134 17.54 -6.48 50.14
C ALA A 134 16.03 -6.26 50.00
N GLY A 135 15.53 -6.12 48.76
CA GLY A 135 14.08 -5.93 48.51
C GLY A 135 13.21 -7.07 49.03
N ARG A 136 13.67 -8.33 48.94
CA ARG A 136 12.92 -9.47 49.53
C ARG A 136 12.88 -9.43 51.04
N VAL A 137 13.97 -9.02 51.70
CA VAL A 137 14.00 -8.91 53.17
C VAL A 137 13.01 -7.85 53.64
N PHE A 138 12.99 -6.68 52.99
CA PHE A 138 12.02 -5.62 53.30
C PHE A 138 10.57 -6.08 53.07
N TYR A 139 10.30 -6.78 51.97
CA TYR A 139 8.97 -7.33 51.70
C TYR A 139 8.47 -8.29 52.79
N TRP A 140 9.30 -9.25 53.20
CA TRP A 140 8.92 -10.21 54.25
C TRP A 140 8.78 -9.53 55.62
N LEU A 141 9.62 -8.54 55.92
CA LEU A 141 9.54 -7.76 57.15
C LEU A 141 8.23 -6.96 57.21
N GLN A 142 7.83 -6.32 56.12
CA GLN A 142 6.57 -5.58 56.02
C GLN A 142 5.34 -6.49 56.14
N LEU A 143 5.40 -7.70 55.57
CA LEU A 143 4.32 -8.67 55.65
C LEU A 143 4.15 -9.21 57.08
N LEU A 144 5.26 -9.58 57.73
CA LEU A 144 5.27 -10.02 59.12
C LEU A 144 4.76 -8.92 60.06
N SER A 145 5.22 -7.68 59.86
CA SER A 145 4.74 -6.56 60.67
C SER A 145 3.25 -6.29 60.49
N ALA A 146 2.70 -6.51 59.28
CA ALA A 146 1.27 -6.32 59.01
C ALA A 146 0.44 -7.39 59.70
N SER A 147 0.89 -8.65 59.62
CA SER A 147 0.25 -9.76 60.31
C SER A 147 0.26 -9.61 61.84
N ALA A 148 1.38 -9.12 62.40
CA ALA A 148 1.49 -8.84 63.82
C ALA A 148 0.58 -7.68 64.26
N CYS A 149 0.48 -6.63 63.45
CA CYS A 149 -0.43 -5.50 63.68
C CYS A 149 -1.90 -5.95 63.70
N VAL A 150 -2.31 -6.78 62.74
CA VAL A 150 -3.66 -7.38 62.68
C VAL A 150 -3.92 -8.22 63.93
N ALA A 151 -3.00 -9.12 64.30
CA ALA A 151 -3.16 -9.99 65.46
C ALA A 151 -3.28 -9.20 66.78
N LEU A 152 -2.38 -8.22 67.01
CA LEU A 152 -2.40 -7.38 68.21
C LEU A 152 -3.67 -6.54 68.29
N SER A 153 -4.08 -5.93 67.17
CA SER A 153 -5.28 -5.09 67.13
C SER A 153 -6.55 -5.92 67.33
N LEU A 154 -6.68 -7.10 66.71
CA LEU A 154 -7.80 -8.02 66.90
C LEU A 154 -7.90 -8.55 68.33
N VAL A 155 -6.79 -9.02 68.91
CA VAL A 155 -6.77 -9.55 70.28
C VAL A 155 -7.19 -8.47 71.27
N ARG A 156 -6.73 -7.23 71.08
CA ARG A 156 -7.10 -6.10 71.93
C ARG A 156 -8.57 -5.70 71.77
N LEU A 157 -9.05 -5.61 70.53
CA LEU A 157 -10.44 -5.27 70.23
C LEU A 157 -11.42 -6.35 70.73
N ALA A 158 -11.01 -7.61 70.75
CA ALA A 158 -11.83 -8.73 71.24
C ALA A 158 -11.85 -8.85 72.77
N HIS A 159 -10.75 -8.52 73.45
CA HIS A 159 -10.67 -8.65 74.90
C HIS A 159 -11.21 -7.45 75.68
N GLN A 160 -11.39 -6.26 75.07
CA GLN A 160 -12.01 -5.01 75.59
C GLN A 160 -11.69 -4.59 77.06
N ARG A 161 -10.75 -5.24 77.74
CA ARG A 161 -10.35 -4.97 79.13
C ARG A 161 -9.23 -3.94 79.14
N TYR A 162 -9.56 -2.72 78.70
CA TYR A 162 -8.65 -1.59 78.70
C TYR A 162 -8.48 -1.07 80.14
N GLY A 163 -7.43 -1.51 80.83
CA GLY A 163 -7.16 -1.19 82.23
C GLY A 163 -6.96 0.30 82.50
N GLY A 164 -7.08 0.72 83.77
CA GLY A 164 -6.83 2.10 84.27
C GLY A 164 -7.91 2.60 85.24
N SER A 165 -7.78 3.85 85.74
CA SER A 165 -8.67 4.44 86.76
C SER A 165 -10.14 4.53 86.30
N GLU A 166 -11.08 4.58 87.26
CA GLU A 166 -12.54 4.66 87.04
C GLU A 166 -12.95 5.98 86.34
N GLU A 167 -12.20 7.05 86.56
CA GLU A 167 -12.44 8.35 85.94
C GLU A 167 -12.19 8.29 84.42
N ALA A 168 -13.19 8.65 83.63
CA ALA A 168 -13.18 8.63 82.15
C ALA A 168 -13.08 7.25 81.47
N ARG A 169 -13.44 6.15 82.17
CA ARG A 169 -13.45 4.77 81.62
C ARG A 169 -14.14 4.68 80.25
N THR A 170 -15.35 5.22 80.10
CA THR A 170 -16.15 5.14 78.87
C THR A 170 -15.48 5.84 77.67
N ASN A 171 -14.95 7.05 77.89
CA ASN A 171 -14.28 7.82 76.82
C ASN A 171 -12.95 7.16 76.42
N ARG A 172 -12.20 6.60 77.39
CA ARG A 172 -10.95 5.88 77.13
C ARG A 172 -11.20 4.60 76.33
N THR A 173 -12.20 3.80 76.71
CA THR A 173 -12.53 2.57 75.99
C THR A 173 -12.90 2.87 74.54
N SER A 174 -13.75 3.88 74.30
CA SER A 174 -14.11 4.28 72.94
C SER A 174 -12.93 4.84 72.14
N ALA A 175 -12.02 5.60 72.78
CA ALA A 175 -10.82 6.10 72.10
C ALA A 175 -9.86 4.98 71.68
N LEU A 176 -9.72 3.93 72.51
CA LEU A 176 -8.91 2.75 72.22
C LEU A 176 -9.57 1.85 71.16
N ASP A 177 -10.88 1.66 71.20
CA ASP A 177 -11.63 0.93 70.17
C ASP A 177 -11.45 1.57 68.79
N ILE A 178 -11.53 2.91 68.71
CA ILE A 178 -11.30 3.65 67.46
C ILE A 178 -9.85 3.49 66.99
N PHE A 179 -8.86 3.58 67.89
CA PHE A 179 -7.45 3.42 67.53
C PHE A 179 -7.13 2.02 67.01
N TYR A 180 -7.49 0.97 67.75
CA TYR A 180 -7.24 -0.40 67.33
C TYR A 180 -8.06 -0.74 66.08
N GLY A 181 -9.26 -0.17 65.92
CA GLY A 181 -10.03 -0.24 64.69
C GLY A 181 -9.34 0.40 63.48
N LEU A 182 -8.73 1.58 63.65
CA LEU A 182 -7.96 2.26 62.59
C LEU A 182 -6.71 1.47 62.19
N MET A 183 -5.93 0.99 63.18
CA MET A 183 -4.73 0.17 62.93
C MET A 183 -5.08 -1.17 62.27
N LEU A 184 -6.18 -1.80 62.70
CA LEU A 184 -6.68 -3.02 62.09
C LEU A 184 -7.11 -2.78 60.64
N ALA A 185 -7.87 -1.72 60.38
CA ALA A 185 -8.34 -1.38 59.04
C ALA A 185 -7.18 -1.07 58.08
N GLU A 186 -6.19 -0.29 58.52
CA GLU A 186 -4.98 -0.05 57.73
C GLU A 186 -4.24 -1.34 57.40
N ALA A 187 -3.94 -2.16 58.41
CA ALA A 187 -3.15 -3.37 58.22
C ALA A 187 -3.88 -4.39 57.32
N LEU A 188 -5.21 -4.48 57.43
CA LEU A 188 -6.04 -5.30 56.54
C LEU A 188 -6.03 -4.76 55.10
N LEU A 189 -6.14 -3.45 54.89
CA LEU A 189 -6.07 -2.85 53.55
C LEU A 189 -4.72 -3.09 52.88
N PHE A 190 -3.62 -2.98 53.63
CA PHE A 190 -2.28 -3.29 53.13
C PHE A 190 -2.12 -4.78 52.78
N LEU A 191 -2.57 -5.69 53.64
CA LEU A 191 -2.56 -7.12 53.34
C LEU A 191 -3.43 -7.45 52.12
N LEU A 192 -4.58 -6.79 51.99
CA LEU A 192 -5.48 -6.92 50.85
C LEU A 192 -4.83 -6.43 49.56
N GLU A 193 -4.13 -5.30 49.57
CA GLU A 193 -3.37 -4.77 48.44
C GLU A 193 -2.29 -5.77 47.99
N LYS A 194 -1.47 -6.31 48.92
CA LYS A 194 -0.46 -7.35 48.59
C LYS A 194 -1.08 -8.67 48.14
N ALA A 195 -2.19 -9.08 48.74
CA ALA A 195 -2.92 -10.29 48.35
C ALA A 195 -3.51 -10.15 46.93
N LEU A 196 -4.13 -9.01 46.61
CA LEU A 196 -4.66 -8.70 45.28
C LEU A 196 -3.55 -8.65 44.24
N TRP A 197 -2.41 -8.03 44.57
CA TRP A 197 -1.25 -8.00 43.69
C TRP A 197 -0.74 -9.42 43.39
N LYS A 198 -0.50 -10.23 44.43
CA LYS A 198 -0.02 -11.61 44.29
C LYS A 198 -1.03 -12.49 43.54
N TRP A 199 -2.32 -12.34 43.82
CA TRP A 199 -3.38 -13.08 43.14
C TRP A 199 -3.48 -12.72 41.66
N ARG A 200 -3.57 -11.42 41.31
CA ARG A 200 -3.77 -10.99 39.92
C ARG A 200 -2.52 -11.12 39.07
N ILE A 201 -1.34 -10.80 39.60
CA ILE A 201 -0.09 -10.76 38.83
C ILE A 201 0.66 -12.09 38.89
N ALA A 202 0.78 -12.72 40.07
CA ALA A 202 1.56 -13.96 40.20
C ALA A 202 0.73 -15.23 39.95
N HIS A 203 -0.57 -15.24 40.26
CA HIS A 203 -1.42 -16.42 40.06
C HIS A 203 -2.20 -16.40 38.73
N HIS A 204 -2.81 -15.27 38.38
CA HIS A 204 -3.52 -15.14 37.10
C HIS A 204 -2.62 -14.77 35.91
N CYS A 205 -1.33 -14.50 36.15
CA CYS A 205 -0.38 -14.04 35.14
C CYS A 205 -0.96 -12.93 34.24
N LEU A 206 -1.69 -11.97 34.84
CA LEU A 206 -2.46 -10.99 34.07
C LEU A 206 -1.58 -10.19 33.09
N LEU A 207 -0.35 -9.84 33.49
CA LEU A 207 0.62 -9.16 32.62
C LEU A 207 0.99 -9.99 31.39
N GLU A 208 1.21 -11.30 31.57
CA GLU A 208 1.57 -12.20 30.47
C GLU A 208 0.36 -12.47 29.56
N ARG A 209 -0.84 -12.56 30.15
CA ARG A 209 -2.08 -12.73 29.39
C ARG A 209 -2.40 -11.51 28.54
N VAL A 210 -2.32 -10.31 29.10
CA VAL A 210 -2.52 -9.06 28.34
C VAL A 210 -1.41 -8.89 27.30
N ALA A 211 -0.16 -9.25 27.62
CA ALA A 211 0.90 -9.29 26.62
C ALA A 211 0.58 -10.26 25.48
N GLY A 212 0.04 -11.44 25.76
CA GLY A 212 -0.45 -12.37 24.74
C GLY A 212 -1.60 -11.81 23.90
N GLU A 213 -2.63 -11.27 24.57
CA GLU A 213 -3.82 -10.67 23.94
C GLU A 213 -3.46 -9.46 23.04
N CYS A 214 -2.39 -8.72 23.36
CA CYS A 214 -1.88 -7.60 22.55
C CYS A 214 -0.75 -7.98 21.57
N HIS A 215 -0.47 -9.27 21.34
CA HIS A 215 0.66 -9.75 20.53
C HIS A 215 2.05 -9.26 20.98
N LEU A 216 2.17 -8.88 22.25
CA LEU A 216 3.39 -8.44 22.94
C LEU A 216 4.02 -9.57 23.78
N ALA A 217 3.74 -10.84 23.49
CA ALA A 217 4.28 -11.99 24.23
C ALA A 217 5.81 -12.19 24.08
N THR A 218 6.49 -11.39 23.25
CA THR A 218 7.95 -11.39 23.16
C THR A 218 8.59 -10.87 24.45
N ALA A 219 9.85 -11.24 24.72
CA ALA A 219 10.56 -10.78 25.92
C ALA A 219 10.57 -9.23 26.06
N CYS A 220 10.67 -8.52 24.94
CA CYS A 220 10.58 -7.06 24.91
C CYS A 220 9.15 -6.55 25.15
N GLY A 221 8.14 -7.22 24.58
CA GLY A 221 6.73 -6.83 24.77
C GLY A 221 6.25 -7.06 26.21
N ALA A 222 6.69 -8.14 26.87
CA ALA A 222 6.40 -8.37 28.29
C ALA A 222 7.02 -7.29 29.19
N VAL A 223 8.20 -6.78 28.84
CA VAL A 223 8.81 -5.62 29.51
C VAL A 223 8.00 -4.35 29.25
N ALA A 224 7.51 -4.14 28.03
CA ALA A 224 6.67 -3.00 27.67
C ALA A 224 5.37 -2.95 28.48
N VAL A 225 4.64 -4.08 28.54
CA VAL A 225 3.38 -4.19 29.30
C VAL A 225 3.61 -4.00 30.80
N ARG A 226 4.72 -4.53 31.32
CA ARG A 226 5.12 -4.31 32.72
C ARG A 226 5.40 -2.84 33.01
N ARG A 227 6.16 -2.16 32.14
CA ARG A 227 6.48 -0.73 32.31
C ARG A 227 5.23 0.13 32.20
N PHE A 228 4.35 -0.17 31.24
CA PHE A 228 3.03 0.47 31.11
C PHE A 228 2.21 0.37 32.40
N PHE A 229 2.14 -0.83 33.01
CA PHE A 229 1.40 -1.02 34.27
C PHE A 229 1.99 -0.19 35.42
N TYR A 230 3.32 -0.18 35.59
CA TYR A 230 3.96 0.58 36.65
C TYR A 230 3.83 2.09 36.44
N ASP A 231 3.91 2.58 35.21
CA ASP A 231 3.68 4.00 34.91
C ASP A 231 2.22 4.40 35.19
N ALA A 232 1.25 3.58 34.77
CA ALA A 232 -0.15 3.82 35.08
C ALA A 232 -0.40 3.83 36.61
N TYR A 233 0.21 2.90 37.35
CA TYR A 233 0.15 2.84 38.80
C TYR A 233 0.79 4.07 39.46
N SER A 234 1.99 4.46 39.02
CA SER A 234 2.73 5.62 39.52
C SER A 234 1.96 6.93 39.29
N ARG A 235 1.33 7.11 38.13
CA ARG A 235 0.48 8.28 37.83
C ARG A 235 -0.79 8.30 38.70
N CYS A 236 -1.39 7.14 39.00
CA CYS A 236 -2.51 7.05 39.95
C CYS A 236 -2.10 7.41 41.39
N LEU A 237 -0.86 7.09 41.78
CA LEU A 237 -0.34 7.35 43.13
C LEU A 237 0.06 8.83 43.31
N SER A 238 0.92 9.34 42.42
CA SER A 238 1.48 10.70 42.49
C SER A 238 0.48 11.79 42.07
N GLY A 239 -0.40 11.50 41.11
CA GLY A 239 -1.41 12.42 40.60
C GLY A 239 -2.82 12.16 41.15
N SER A 240 -3.82 12.49 40.34
CA SER A 240 -5.21 12.12 40.58
C SER A 240 -5.36 10.60 40.64
N ILE A 241 -6.27 10.10 41.50
CA ILE A 241 -6.57 8.67 41.61
C ILE A 241 -6.97 8.08 40.24
N PHE A 242 -7.58 8.89 39.36
CA PHE A 242 -7.97 8.50 38.01
C PHE A 242 -6.89 8.74 36.94
N GLY A 243 -5.71 9.24 37.30
CA GLY A 243 -4.67 9.69 36.36
C GLY A 243 -4.16 8.61 35.40
N GLY A 244 -4.10 7.35 35.85
CA GLY A 244 -3.71 6.21 35.01
C GLY A 244 -4.85 5.53 34.25
N LEU A 245 -6.11 5.89 34.52
CA LEU A 245 -7.28 5.22 33.91
C LEU A 245 -7.45 5.58 32.43
N HIS A 246 -7.05 6.80 32.05
CA HIS A 246 -7.10 7.29 30.67
C HIS A 246 -5.88 6.89 29.82
N MET A 247 -4.91 6.18 30.40
CA MET A 247 -3.77 5.67 29.64
C MET A 247 -4.20 4.45 28.82
N ASP A 248 -4.07 4.57 27.51
CA ASP A 248 -4.10 3.42 26.61
C ASP A 248 -2.71 3.17 26.05
N LEU A 249 -2.52 1.98 25.45
CA LEU A 249 -1.19 1.54 25.02
C LEU A 249 -0.67 2.37 23.84
N VAL A 250 -1.56 2.93 23.01
CA VAL A 250 -1.21 3.79 21.88
C VAL A 250 -0.75 5.18 22.35
N SER A 251 -1.44 5.78 23.32
CA SER A 251 -1.06 7.07 23.93
C SER A 251 0.23 6.93 24.72
N TYR A 252 0.40 5.80 25.40
CA TYR A 252 1.66 5.50 26.07
C TYR A 252 2.82 5.39 25.07
N ALA A 253 2.62 4.70 23.94
CA ALA A 253 3.62 4.66 22.88
C ALA A 253 3.90 6.04 22.27
N ASP A 254 2.87 6.88 22.13
CA ASP A 254 3.01 8.27 21.66
C ASP A 254 3.86 9.12 22.63
N ASP A 255 3.54 9.08 23.93
CA ASP A 255 4.32 9.73 25.00
C ASP A 255 5.80 9.28 24.96
N LEU A 256 6.05 7.97 24.82
CA LEU A 256 7.40 7.40 24.76
C LEU A 256 8.18 7.84 23.51
N LEU A 257 7.50 8.03 22.37
CA LEU A 257 8.15 8.45 21.13
C LEU A 257 8.49 9.94 21.15
N THR A 258 7.57 10.77 21.62
CA THR A 258 7.71 12.24 21.57
C THR A 258 8.59 12.77 22.70
N ALA A 259 8.41 12.28 23.94
CA ALA A 259 9.09 12.78 25.13
C ALA A 259 10.13 11.82 25.74
N GLY A 260 10.21 10.58 25.27
CA GLY A 260 11.10 9.56 25.84
C GLY A 260 12.58 9.71 25.45
N THR A 261 13.44 9.10 26.25
CA THR A 261 14.85 8.81 25.94
C THR A 261 15.00 7.79 24.79
N HIS A 262 16.21 7.57 24.25
CA HIS A 262 16.41 6.64 23.13
C HIS A 262 15.88 5.21 23.39
N ASP A 263 16.04 4.69 24.60
CA ASP A 263 15.53 3.36 24.97
C ASP A 263 14.00 3.33 25.11
N GLU A 264 13.41 4.43 25.57
CA GLU A 264 11.96 4.61 25.66
C GLU A 264 11.34 4.76 24.27
N GLN A 265 11.98 5.50 23.38
CA GLN A 265 11.60 5.63 21.98
C GLN A 265 11.63 4.28 21.26
N ARG A 266 12.66 3.46 21.51
CA ARG A 266 12.73 2.07 21.03
C ARG A 266 11.56 1.24 21.55
N LEU A 267 11.21 1.38 22.83
CA LEU A 267 10.08 0.67 23.43
C LEU A 267 8.75 1.11 22.79
N GLY A 268 8.53 2.41 22.63
CA GLY A 268 7.35 2.99 21.98
C GLY A 268 7.18 2.50 20.54
N ALA A 269 8.25 2.51 19.75
CA ALA A 269 8.23 2.01 18.38
C ALA A 269 7.86 0.51 18.31
N ASN A 270 8.42 -0.31 19.20
CA ASN A 270 8.10 -1.74 19.25
C ASN A 270 6.65 -2.03 19.67
N ILE A 271 6.11 -1.23 20.60
CA ILE A 271 4.69 -1.31 20.97
C ILE A 271 3.82 -1.02 19.75
N LEU A 272 4.12 0.06 19.00
CA LEU A 272 3.37 0.38 17.79
C LEU A 272 3.48 -0.71 16.73
N VAL A 273 4.65 -1.30 16.51
CA VAL A 273 4.80 -2.42 15.55
C VAL A 273 3.91 -3.60 15.94
N ALA A 274 3.89 -4.00 17.21
CA ALA A 274 3.06 -5.11 17.67
C ALA A 274 1.56 -4.83 17.49
N LEU A 275 1.12 -3.61 17.81
CA LEU A 275 -0.28 -3.19 17.67
C LEU A 275 -0.72 -3.08 16.21
N VAL A 276 0.15 -2.58 15.34
CA VAL A 276 -0.12 -2.41 13.91
C VAL A 276 -0.05 -3.74 13.15
N ALA A 277 0.72 -4.71 13.65
CA ALA A 277 0.76 -6.07 13.09
C ALA A 277 -0.44 -6.94 13.49
N SER A 278 -1.25 -6.51 14.48
CA SER A 278 -2.43 -7.25 14.93
C SER A 278 -3.68 -6.79 14.18
N ASP A 279 -4.38 -7.71 13.52
CA ASP A 279 -5.62 -7.41 12.78
C ASP A 279 -6.69 -6.75 13.66
N ARG A 280 -6.72 -7.09 14.96
CA ARG A 280 -7.69 -6.52 15.92
C ARG A 280 -7.43 -5.05 16.24
N PHE A 281 -6.17 -4.63 16.31
CA PHE A 281 -5.78 -3.29 16.80
C PHE A 281 -5.23 -2.37 15.71
N ALA A 282 -4.86 -2.91 14.55
CA ALA A 282 -4.18 -2.17 13.49
C ALA A 282 -4.98 -0.95 13.06
N ASP A 283 -6.29 -1.11 12.82
CA ASP A 283 -7.10 -0.03 12.26
C ASP A 283 -7.30 1.13 13.23
N ALA A 284 -7.50 0.86 14.52
CA ALA A 284 -7.62 1.88 15.56
C ALA A 284 -6.27 2.57 15.79
N THR A 285 -5.17 1.80 15.86
CA THR A 285 -3.82 2.31 16.08
C THR A 285 -3.38 3.22 14.92
N LEU A 286 -3.56 2.80 13.67
CA LEU A 286 -3.20 3.58 12.49
C LEU A 286 -4.05 4.85 12.32
N ARG A 287 -5.31 4.86 12.79
CA ARG A 287 -6.14 6.08 12.85
C ARG A 287 -5.51 7.09 13.80
N ARG A 288 -5.21 6.65 15.02
CA ARG A 288 -4.74 7.52 16.10
C ARG A 288 -3.32 8.04 15.87
N VAL A 289 -2.40 7.15 15.50
CA VAL A 289 -1.03 7.54 15.13
C VAL A 289 -1.06 8.46 13.91
N GLY A 290 -1.88 8.16 12.90
CA GLY A 290 -2.02 9.01 11.72
C GLY A 290 -2.61 10.40 11.98
N THR A 291 -3.30 10.61 13.11
CA THR A 291 -3.79 11.92 13.57
C THR A 291 -2.81 12.67 14.46
N SER A 292 -1.85 11.97 15.07
CA SER A 292 -0.84 12.59 15.93
C SER A 292 0.36 13.02 15.09
N ALA A 293 0.36 14.29 14.68
CA ALA A 293 1.48 14.92 13.97
C ALA A 293 2.85 14.67 14.64
N PRO A 294 3.04 14.89 15.97
CA PRO A 294 4.35 14.72 16.59
C PRO A 294 4.85 13.27 16.54
N THR A 295 3.97 12.27 16.69
CA THR A 295 4.37 10.87 16.53
C THR A 295 4.83 10.59 15.11
N THR A 296 4.09 11.08 14.11
CA THR A 296 4.42 10.83 12.70
C THR A 296 5.71 11.51 12.27
N GLU A 297 5.94 12.75 12.70
CA GLU A 297 7.21 13.46 12.47
C GLU A 297 8.37 12.71 13.10
N ARG A 298 8.21 12.27 14.35
CA ARG A 298 9.23 11.50 15.05
C ARG A 298 9.55 10.16 14.38
N LEU A 299 8.52 9.43 13.93
CA LEU A 299 8.71 8.18 13.19
C LEU A 299 9.46 8.39 11.88
N ILE A 300 9.24 9.52 11.19
CA ILE A 300 9.97 9.88 9.98
C ILE A 300 11.42 10.25 10.30
N GLU A 301 11.67 11.02 11.35
CA GLU A 301 13.02 11.33 11.83
C GLU A 301 13.80 10.05 12.13
N MET A 302 13.17 9.08 12.80
CA MET A 302 13.77 7.77 13.09
C MET A 302 14.21 6.98 11.85
N LEU A 303 13.61 7.23 10.68
CA LEU A 303 14.05 6.59 9.42
C LEU A 303 15.42 7.09 8.98
N SER A 304 15.80 8.31 9.37
CA SER A 304 17.07 8.94 8.99
C SER A 304 18.25 8.58 9.91
N TRP A 305 17.98 7.86 10.99
CA TRP A 305 18.98 7.48 12.00
C TRP A 305 20.01 6.49 11.43
N LYS A 306 21.30 6.72 11.71
CA LYS A 306 22.42 6.00 11.08
C LYS A 306 23.21 5.12 12.05
N ASN A 307 22.98 5.20 13.35
CA ASN A 307 23.81 4.50 14.32
C ASN A 307 23.53 2.99 14.30
N ALA A 308 24.57 2.16 14.47
CA ALA A 308 24.42 0.71 14.47
C ALA A 308 23.53 0.18 15.61
N SER A 309 23.48 0.89 16.74
CA SER A 309 22.61 0.63 17.88
C SER A 309 21.13 0.92 17.62
N GLU A 310 20.82 1.72 16.59
CA GLU A 310 19.48 2.22 16.26
C GLU A 310 18.82 1.44 15.12
N LYS A 311 19.49 0.42 14.57
CA LYS A 311 18.98 -0.38 13.44
C LYS A 311 17.59 -0.98 13.72
N ASP A 312 17.38 -1.48 14.93
CA ASP A 312 16.09 -2.05 15.34
C ASP A 312 14.98 -1.01 15.43
N VAL A 313 15.32 0.20 15.89
CA VAL A 313 14.37 1.32 16.01
C VAL A 313 14.00 1.83 14.63
N ARG A 314 14.99 1.98 13.75
CA ARG A 314 14.81 2.37 12.35
C ARG A 314 13.92 1.38 11.61
N ARG A 315 14.12 0.08 11.83
CA ARG A 315 13.24 -0.98 11.29
C ARG A 315 11.82 -0.87 11.83
N ALA A 316 11.66 -0.72 13.15
CA ALA A 316 10.35 -0.59 13.77
C ALA A 316 9.58 0.63 13.23
N ALA A 317 10.25 1.78 13.13
CA ALA A 317 9.70 2.99 12.53
C ALA A 317 9.30 2.78 11.06
N ALA A 318 10.16 2.14 10.24
CA ALA A 318 9.87 1.85 8.84
C ALA A 318 8.63 0.96 8.67
N VAL A 319 8.45 -0.05 9.53
CA VAL A 319 7.25 -0.91 9.52
C VAL A 319 5.99 -0.10 9.85
N VAL A 320 6.02 0.71 10.91
CA VAL A 320 4.87 1.54 11.30
C VAL A 320 4.52 2.53 10.19
N VAL A 321 5.52 3.22 9.61
CA VAL A 321 5.32 4.16 8.49
C VAL A 321 4.75 3.42 7.27
N PHE A 322 5.29 2.26 6.91
CA PHE A 322 4.77 1.45 5.79
C PHE A 322 3.29 1.10 5.97
N MET A 323 2.88 0.77 7.19
CA MET A 323 1.50 0.42 7.51
C MET A 323 0.59 1.65 7.53
N LEU A 324 1.07 2.80 8.05
CA LEU A 324 0.38 4.09 7.97
C LEU A 324 0.07 4.49 6.53
N MET A 325 0.98 4.20 5.59
CA MET A 325 0.81 4.52 4.17
C MET A 325 -0.27 3.67 3.48
N GLY A 326 -0.87 2.69 4.17
CA GLY A 326 -2.03 1.96 3.66
C GLY A 326 -3.25 2.84 3.40
N ARG A 327 -3.38 3.96 4.11
CA ARG A 327 -4.51 4.89 4.01
C ARG A 327 -4.12 6.17 3.30
N LYS A 328 -4.92 6.60 2.31
CA LYS A 328 -4.63 7.78 1.48
C LYS A 328 -4.42 9.06 2.31
N LEU A 329 -5.29 9.32 3.30
CA LEU A 329 -5.19 10.52 4.14
C LEU A 329 -3.89 10.57 4.97
N ASN A 330 -3.48 9.42 5.52
CA ASN A 330 -2.24 9.32 6.29
C ASN A 330 -1.00 9.49 5.41
N ALA A 331 -1.04 8.95 4.18
CA ALA A 331 0.02 9.16 3.21
C ALA A 331 0.21 10.64 2.87
N LEU A 332 -0.88 11.38 2.64
CA LEU A 332 -0.83 12.83 2.40
C LEU A 332 -0.19 13.58 3.57
N ARG A 333 -0.57 13.25 4.81
CA ARG A 333 0.02 13.86 6.02
C ARG A 333 1.52 13.60 6.12
N VAL A 334 1.94 12.35 5.92
CA VAL A 334 3.37 11.99 5.97
C VAL A 334 4.17 12.69 4.89
N THR A 335 3.64 12.83 3.68
CA THR A 335 4.31 13.62 2.62
C THR A 335 4.23 15.13 2.81
N GLY A 336 3.41 15.61 3.74
CA GLY A 336 3.37 17.01 4.16
C GLY A 336 4.50 17.37 5.10
N ILE A 337 5.14 16.37 5.72
CA ILE A 337 6.28 16.57 6.62
C ILE A 337 7.52 16.90 5.79
N PRO A 338 8.20 18.04 6.04
CA PRO A 338 9.43 18.39 5.33
C PRO A 338 10.50 17.32 5.50
N GLY A 339 11.19 16.96 4.42
CA GLY A 339 12.24 15.94 4.47
C GLY A 339 11.73 14.49 4.53
N ALA A 340 10.42 14.24 4.46
CA ALA A 340 9.89 12.88 4.61
C ALA A 340 10.36 11.92 3.52
N ILE A 341 10.43 12.38 2.26
CA ILE A 341 10.87 11.54 1.14
C ILE A 341 12.37 11.28 1.24
N GLU A 342 13.17 12.27 1.66
CA GLU A 342 14.60 12.13 1.94
C GLU A 342 14.86 11.13 3.08
N SER A 343 14.06 11.18 4.14
CA SER A 343 14.11 10.24 5.26
C SER A 343 13.75 8.81 4.81
N VAL A 344 12.73 8.63 3.96
CA VAL A 344 12.42 7.33 3.35
C VAL A 344 13.52 6.89 2.39
N ALA A 345 14.05 7.79 1.57
CA ALA A 345 15.14 7.52 0.64
C ALA A 345 16.39 7.04 1.37
N SER A 346 16.66 7.56 2.57
CA SER A 346 17.78 7.12 3.40
C SER A 346 17.76 5.62 3.72
N LEU A 347 16.56 4.99 3.72
CA LEU A 347 16.41 3.55 3.93
C LEU A 347 17.01 2.74 2.79
N LEU A 348 17.06 3.28 1.57
CA LEU A 348 17.66 2.65 0.39
C LEU A 348 19.19 2.68 0.41
N TYR A 349 19.80 3.43 1.32
CA TYR A 349 21.25 3.48 1.50
C TYR A 349 21.71 2.67 2.72
N ALA A 350 20.83 1.85 3.30
CA ALA A 350 21.17 1.04 4.46
C ALA A 350 21.85 -0.27 4.03
N ASP A 351 22.77 -0.75 4.87
CA ASP A 351 23.47 -2.04 4.68
C ASP A 351 22.56 -3.27 4.91
N LEU A 352 21.25 -3.07 5.06
CA LEU A 352 20.27 -4.09 5.39
C LEU A 352 19.23 -4.19 4.28
N ASP A 353 19.19 -5.33 3.58
CA ASP A 353 18.24 -5.58 2.48
C ASP A 353 16.78 -5.42 2.89
N GLU A 354 16.45 -5.79 4.14
CA GLU A 354 15.09 -5.61 4.66
C GLU A 354 14.66 -4.14 4.71
N LEU A 355 15.57 -3.24 5.12
CA LEU A 355 15.30 -1.80 5.13
C LEU A 355 15.20 -1.24 3.72
N ASN A 356 16.04 -1.71 2.80
CA ASN A 356 15.98 -1.34 1.39
C ASN A 356 14.62 -1.73 0.77
N LEU A 357 14.14 -2.95 1.04
CA LEU A 357 12.83 -3.43 0.60
C LEU A 357 11.67 -2.64 1.21
N LEU A 358 11.73 -2.31 2.49
CA LEU A 358 10.75 -1.45 3.15
C LEU A 358 10.74 -0.05 2.53
N GLY A 359 11.91 0.54 2.27
CA GLY A 359 12.05 1.83 1.61
C GLY A 359 11.37 1.85 0.23
N LEU A 360 11.66 0.86 -0.63
CA LEU A 360 11.00 0.72 -1.94
C LEU A 360 9.49 0.54 -1.80
N SER A 361 9.04 -0.22 -0.80
CA SER A 361 7.62 -0.49 -0.57
C SER A 361 6.87 0.75 -0.06
N ILE A 362 7.50 1.59 0.77
CA ILE A 362 6.97 2.88 1.20
C ILE A 362 6.87 3.83 0.00
N LEU A 363 7.95 3.97 -0.79
CA LEU A 363 7.95 4.80 -2.01
C LEU A 363 6.87 4.37 -2.99
N ASN A 364 6.64 3.06 -3.16
CA ASN A 364 5.58 2.54 -4.02
C ASN A 364 4.18 2.94 -3.52
N LYS A 365 3.95 2.94 -2.20
CA LYS A 365 2.68 3.43 -1.63
C LYS A 365 2.53 4.95 -1.80
N LEU A 366 3.60 5.71 -1.63
CA LEU A 366 3.60 7.17 -1.81
C LEU A 366 3.33 7.57 -3.26
N ALA A 367 3.96 6.88 -4.22
CA ALA A 367 3.80 7.10 -5.67
C ALA A 367 2.41 6.69 -6.22
N ARG A 368 1.46 6.27 -5.37
CA ARG A 368 0.06 6.14 -5.77
C ARG A 368 -0.61 7.49 -6.00
N ASP A 369 -0.09 8.54 -5.37
CA ASP A 369 -0.54 9.91 -5.58
C ASP A 369 0.39 10.62 -6.58
N HIS A 370 -0.19 11.26 -7.60
CA HIS A 370 0.58 11.94 -8.64
C HIS A 370 1.38 13.12 -8.09
N ASP A 371 0.88 13.82 -7.06
CA ASP A 371 1.60 14.94 -6.44
C ASP A 371 2.87 14.45 -5.71
N ASN A 372 2.82 13.24 -5.17
CA ASN A 372 3.98 12.63 -4.52
C ASN A 372 5.02 12.14 -5.54
N CYS A 373 4.59 11.73 -6.73
CA CYS A 373 5.52 11.38 -7.81
C CYS A 373 6.42 12.56 -8.19
N ASP A 374 5.89 13.78 -8.24
CA ASP A 374 6.66 15.01 -8.50
C ASP A 374 7.76 15.21 -7.44
N LYS A 375 7.40 15.07 -6.16
CA LYS A 375 8.36 15.21 -5.04
C LYS A 375 9.43 14.12 -5.06
N ILE A 376 9.05 12.88 -5.36
CA ILE A 376 9.99 11.75 -5.49
C ILE A 376 10.99 12.01 -6.62
N GLY A 377 10.53 12.49 -7.79
CA GLY A 377 11.40 12.83 -8.92
C GLY A 377 12.42 13.91 -8.59
N LYS A 378 11.98 14.97 -7.90
CA LYS A 378 12.85 16.10 -7.49
C LYS A 378 13.88 15.75 -6.42
N THR A 379 13.75 14.60 -5.75
CA THR A 379 14.66 14.20 -4.69
C THR A 379 16.00 13.76 -5.28
N ARG A 380 17.07 14.50 -4.98
CA ARG A 380 18.39 14.32 -5.59
C ARG A 380 18.93 12.90 -5.44
N GLY A 381 19.25 12.26 -6.57
CA GLY A 381 19.85 10.92 -6.63
C GLY A 381 18.92 9.76 -6.24
N LEU A 382 17.64 10.04 -5.94
CA LEU A 382 16.67 9.02 -5.56
C LEU A 382 16.28 8.15 -6.75
N LEU A 383 16.05 8.75 -7.93
CA LEU A 383 15.73 8.00 -9.15
C LEU A 383 16.87 7.05 -9.53
N ASP A 384 18.12 7.52 -9.52
CA ASP A 384 19.31 6.70 -9.76
C ASP A 384 19.36 5.50 -8.81
N LYS A 385 19.09 5.74 -7.52
CA LYS A 385 19.11 4.69 -6.50
C LYS A 385 17.98 3.68 -6.69
N ILE A 386 16.76 4.12 -7.01
CA ILE A 386 15.64 3.22 -7.33
C ILE A 386 15.98 2.36 -8.56
N ILE A 387 16.54 2.95 -9.61
CA ILE A 387 16.96 2.22 -10.81
C ILE A 387 18.10 1.24 -10.49
N SER A 388 19.02 1.56 -9.58
CA SER A 388 20.05 0.61 -9.18
C SER A 388 19.49 -0.70 -8.61
N TYR A 389 18.32 -0.66 -7.95
CA TYR A 389 17.60 -1.83 -7.44
C TYR A 389 16.79 -2.60 -8.50
N SER A 390 16.74 -2.11 -9.74
CA SER A 390 16.10 -2.82 -10.86
C SER A 390 17.01 -3.86 -11.52
N SER A 391 18.31 -3.85 -11.20
CA SER A 391 19.23 -4.89 -11.66
C SER A 391 18.94 -6.22 -10.96
N ILE A 392 18.98 -7.32 -11.73
CA ILE A 392 18.72 -8.69 -11.29
C ILE A 392 19.64 -9.11 -10.14
N ALA A 393 20.83 -8.50 -10.03
CA ALA A 393 21.79 -8.76 -8.95
C ALA A 393 21.22 -8.51 -7.53
N ASN A 394 20.19 -7.66 -7.39
CA ASN A 394 19.60 -7.32 -6.09
C ASN A 394 18.54 -8.34 -5.60
N GLY A 395 18.30 -9.41 -6.38
CA GLY A 395 17.30 -10.43 -6.08
C GLY A 395 15.86 -10.04 -6.47
N PRO A 396 14.99 -11.04 -6.68
CA PRO A 396 13.69 -10.86 -7.34
C PRO A 396 12.74 -9.94 -6.56
N LYS A 397 12.77 -9.96 -5.22
CA LYS A 397 11.90 -9.11 -4.38
C LYS A 397 12.26 -7.63 -4.51
N ALA A 398 13.55 -7.29 -4.55
CA ALA A 398 13.99 -5.91 -4.68
C ALA A 398 13.69 -5.36 -6.07
N VAL A 399 13.98 -6.16 -7.11
CA VAL A 399 13.64 -5.84 -8.51
C VAL A 399 12.14 -5.63 -8.66
N LYS A 400 11.31 -6.52 -8.11
CA LYS A 400 9.85 -6.39 -8.17
C LYS A 400 9.36 -5.08 -7.55
N GLN A 401 9.87 -4.70 -6.38
CA GLN A 401 9.45 -3.46 -5.72
C GLN A 401 9.99 -2.21 -6.43
N SER A 402 11.24 -2.22 -6.90
CA SER A 402 11.81 -1.10 -7.65
C SER A 402 11.05 -0.86 -8.95
N LEU A 403 10.76 -1.90 -9.73
CA LEU A 403 9.95 -1.79 -10.96
C LEU A 403 8.54 -1.29 -10.68
N ARG A 404 7.91 -1.67 -9.56
CA ARG A 404 6.60 -1.11 -9.16
C ARG A 404 6.67 0.40 -8.93
N VAL A 405 7.73 0.90 -8.28
CA VAL A 405 7.96 2.34 -8.12
C VAL A 405 8.18 3.01 -9.48
N VAL A 406 9.07 2.48 -10.31
CA VAL A 406 9.39 3.02 -11.64
C VAL A 406 8.14 3.06 -12.53
N LYS A 407 7.32 2.00 -12.52
CA LYS A 407 6.03 1.97 -13.23
C LYS A 407 5.13 3.11 -12.80
N ARG A 408 4.97 3.36 -11.49
CA ARG A 408 4.13 4.45 -10.97
C ARG A 408 4.64 5.83 -11.40
N LEU A 409 5.95 6.03 -11.37
CA LEU A 409 6.56 7.26 -11.83
C LEU A 409 6.38 7.46 -13.35
N ALA A 410 6.66 6.44 -14.16
CA ALA A 410 6.55 6.50 -15.62
C ALA A 410 5.10 6.67 -16.12
N THR A 411 4.13 6.09 -15.41
CA THR A 411 2.68 6.19 -15.73
C THR A 411 2.03 7.48 -15.23
N THR A 412 2.79 8.35 -14.55
CA THR A 412 2.28 9.67 -14.13
C THR A 412 1.85 10.48 -15.35
N THR A 413 0.70 11.16 -15.23
CA THR A 413 0.08 11.91 -16.32
C THR A 413 0.50 13.39 -16.30
N GLY A 414 0.21 14.14 -17.36
CA GLY A 414 0.49 15.57 -17.42
C GLY A 414 1.97 15.94 -17.58
N THR A 415 2.32 17.19 -17.22
CA THR A 415 3.67 17.76 -17.37
C THR A 415 4.67 17.10 -16.44
N THR A 416 4.30 16.82 -15.19
CA THR A 416 5.10 16.07 -14.22
C THR A 416 5.46 14.70 -14.78
N GLY A 417 4.49 13.97 -15.34
CA GLY A 417 4.73 12.68 -15.96
C GLY A 417 5.74 12.74 -17.11
N LYS A 418 5.64 13.76 -17.95
CA LYS A 418 6.61 14.00 -19.05
C LYS A 418 8.02 14.24 -18.53
N LEU A 419 8.18 15.03 -17.48
CA LEU A 419 9.49 15.28 -16.85
C LEU A 419 10.05 13.99 -16.24
N LEU A 420 9.25 13.27 -15.45
CA LEU A 420 9.66 12.01 -14.82
C LEU A 420 10.09 10.95 -15.85
N ARG A 421 9.36 10.82 -16.96
CA ARG A 421 9.75 9.86 -18.02
C ARG A 421 11.08 10.23 -18.67
N ARG A 422 11.36 11.51 -18.88
CA ARG A 422 12.66 11.98 -19.37
C ARG A 422 13.76 11.69 -18.37
N GLU A 423 13.59 12.10 -17.11
CA GLU A 423 14.60 11.86 -16.05
C GLU A 423 14.88 10.37 -15.83
N LEU A 424 13.85 9.51 -15.84
CA LEU A 424 14.02 8.05 -15.74
C LEU A 424 14.77 7.48 -16.95
N SER A 425 14.51 8.00 -18.13
CA SER A 425 15.18 7.58 -19.37
C SER A 425 16.61 8.09 -19.47
N ASP A 426 16.93 9.25 -18.92
CA ASP A 426 18.29 9.80 -18.89
C ASP A 426 19.25 8.98 -18.02
N ILE A 427 18.72 8.17 -17.09
CA ILE A 427 19.50 7.22 -16.31
C ILE A 427 19.94 6.07 -17.23
N VAL A 428 21.24 6.03 -17.53
CA VAL A 428 21.89 5.12 -18.50
C VAL A 428 21.52 3.64 -18.32
N PHE A 429 21.35 3.19 -17.07
CA PHE A 429 21.08 1.78 -16.76
C PHE A 429 19.60 1.37 -16.83
N THR A 430 18.67 2.33 -17.00
CA THR A 430 17.23 2.03 -16.93
C THR A 430 16.81 1.00 -17.97
N VAL A 431 17.12 1.23 -19.25
CA VAL A 431 16.68 0.33 -20.34
C VAL A 431 17.45 -1.00 -20.30
N SER A 432 18.74 -1.00 -19.94
CA SER A 432 19.52 -2.24 -19.85
C SER A 432 19.01 -3.15 -18.73
N ASN A 433 18.71 -2.60 -17.54
CA ASN A 433 18.18 -3.37 -16.43
C ASN A 433 16.80 -3.95 -16.76
N ILE A 434 15.93 -3.16 -17.39
CA ILE A 434 14.61 -3.64 -17.82
C ILE A 434 14.74 -4.74 -18.88
N ARG A 435 15.66 -4.59 -19.84
CA ARG A 435 15.95 -5.63 -20.84
C ARG A 435 16.43 -6.93 -20.21
N GLU A 436 17.31 -6.85 -19.21
CA GLU A 436 17.76 -8.03 -18.47
C GLU A 436 16.58 -8.72 -17.79
N VAL A 437 15.67 -7.97 -17.15
CA VAL A 437 14.45 -8.52 -16.53
C VAL A 437 13.58 -9.23 -17.57
N LEU A 438 13.46 -8.71 -18.79
CA LEU A 438 12.73 -9.36 -19.89
C LEU A 438 13.42 -10.63 -20.43
N GLN A 439 14.71 -10.82 -20.16
CA GLN A 439 15.45 -12.02 -20.59
C GLN A 439 15.38 -13.16 -19.58
N LEU A 440 14.78 -12.93 -18.42
CA LEU A 440 14.53 -13.97 -17.42
C LEU A 440 13.68 -15.09 -18.03
N ARG A 441 14.05 -16.33 -17.72
CA ARG A 441 13.31 -17.52 -18.15
C ARG A 441 12.27 -17.89 -17.09
N ASP A 442 11.17 -18.52 -17.52
CA ASP A 442 10.04 -18.99 -16.68
C ASP A 442 10.48 -20.10 -15.69
N GLU A 443 11.39 -19.81 -14.77
CA GLU A 443 11.85 -20.74 -13.72
C GLU A 443 11.15 -20.47 -12.36
N THR A 444 10.50 -19.31 -12.20
CA THR A 444 9.79 -18.94 -10.96
C THR A 444 8.40 -18.35 -11.24
N GLU A 445 7.45 -18.50 -10.31
CA GLU A 445 6.06 -18.02 -10.48
C GLU A 445 5.94 -16.49 -10.64
N ASP A 446 6.93 -15.73 -10.20
CA ASP A 446 6.93 -14.26 -10.24
C ASP A 446 7.39 -13.66 -11.59
N VAL A 447 8.02 -14.45 -12.48
CA VAL A 447 8.60 -13.95 -13.74
C VAL A 447 7.58 -13.28 -14.66
N PRO A 448 6.36 -13.82 -14.86
CA PRO A 448 5.38 -13.16 -15.72
C PRO A 448 4.91 -11.80 -15.19
N GLU A 449 4.85 -11.61 -13.86
CA GLU A 449 4.55 -10.29 -13.27
C GLU A 449 5.71 -9.31 -13.51
N LEU A 450 6.96 -9.77 -13.39
CA LEU A 450 8.14 -8.97 -13.70
C LEU A 450 8.19 -8.55 -15.18
N HIS A 451 7.86 -9.47 -16.10
CA HIS A 451 7.76 -9.15 -17.53
C HIS A 451 6.69 -8.10 -17.81
N LEU A 452 5.50 -8.23 -17.22
CA LEU A 452 4.47 -7.19 -17.37
C LEU A 452 4.93 -5.83 -16.87
N LEU A 453 5.52 -5.77 -15.66
CA LEU A 453 6.05 -4.52 -15.11
C LEU A 453 7.10 -3.89 -16.04
N ALA A 454 8.03 -4.69 -16.54
CA ALA A 454 9.07 -4.27 -17.46
C ALA A 454 8.50 -3.73 -18.78
N ILE A 455 7.56 -4.45 -19.40
CA ILE A 455 6.90 -4.06 -20.65
C ILE A 455 6.11 -2.75 -20.46
N GLU A 456 5.32 -2.63 -19.40
CA GLU A 456 4.54 -1.43 -19.10
C GLU A 456 5.43 -0.21 -18.85
N ILE A 457 6.59 -0.38 -18.22
CA ILE A 457 7.56 0.69 -18.03
C ILE A 457 8.11 1.13 -19.40
N LEU A 458 8.59 0.21 -20.25
CA LEU A 458 9.08 0.57 -21.58
C LEU A 458 8.00 1.27 -22.42
N THR A 459 6.77 0.75 -22.38
CA THR A 459 5.63 1.33 -23.08
C THR A 459 5.34 2.74 -22.57
N SER A 460 5.41 2.95 -21.25
CA SER A 460 5.20 4.25 -20.64
C SER A 460 6.29 5.23 -21.01
N LEU A 461 7.58 4.85 -20.90
CA LEU A 461 8.72 5.68 -21.29
C LEU A 461 8.64 6.07 -22.77
N ALA A 462 8.32 5.11 -23.65
CA ALA A 462 8.15 5.32 -25.10
C ALA A 462 6.99 6.25 -25.48
N MET A 463 6.18 6.72 -24.53
CA MET A 463 5.18 7.76 -24.82
C MET A 463 5.82 9.08 -25.28
N ASP A 464 7.04 9.37 -24.83
CA ASP A 464 7.83 10.53 -25.25
C ASP A 464 8.83 10.16 -26.36
N GLU A 465 9.06 11.09 -27.30
CA GLU A 465 9.83 10.86 -28.53
C GLU A 465 11.30 10.47 -28.26
N GLU A 466 12.00 11.22 -27.43
CA GLU A 466 13.41 10.99 -27.11
C GLU A 466 13.64 9.63 -26.40
N PRO A 467 12.92 9.30 -25.31
CA PRO A 467 12.92 7.94 -24.77
C PRO A 467 12.57 6.84 -25.77
N ARG A 468 11.60 7.08 -26.68
CA ARG A 468 11.17 6.10 -27.68
C ARG A 468 12.31 5.73 -28.64
N GLU A 469 13.02 6.72 -29.18
CA GLU A 469 14.17 6.51 -30.06
C GLU A 469 15.31 5.79 -29.31
N MET A 470 15.59 6.21 -28.07
CA MET A 470 16.64 5.60 -27.25
C MET A 470 16.35 4.13 -26.90
N ILE A 471 15.10 3.80 -26.55
CA ILE A 471 14.69 2.41 -26.26
C ILE A 471 14.83 1.54 -27.51
N GLY A 472 14.36 2.01 -28.67
CA GLY A 472 14.44 1.21 -29.91
C GLY A 472 15.85 1.14 -30.52
N GLY A 473 16.71 2.12 -30.25
CA GLY A 473 18.14 2.08 -30.54
C GLY A 473 18.95 1.20 -29.58
N THR A 474 18.40 0.90 -28.40
CA THR A 474 19.05 -0.01 -27.43
C THR A 474 18.96 -1.45 -27.94
N GLY A 475 20.12 -2.02 -28.29
CA GLY A 475 20.23 -3.34 -28.89
C GLY A 475 19.48 -4.43 -28.11
N GLY A 476 18.71 -5.25 -28.81
CA GLY A 476 18.06 -6.42 -28.22
C GLY A 476 16.69 -6.19 -27.57
N VAL A 477 16.27 -4.95 -27.29
CA VAL A 477 14.94 -4.70 -26.68
C VAL A 477 13.81 -5.11 -27.64
N ALA A 478 13.87 -4.63 -28.88
CA ALA A 478 12.88 -4.96 -29.91
C ALA A 478 12.82 -6.46 -30.21
N SER A 479 13.98 -7.15 -30.25
CA SER A 479 14.02 -8.59 -30.51
C SER A 479 13.48 -9.42 -29.34
N VAL A 480 13.75 -9.01 -28.09
CA VAL A 480 13.18 -9.67 -26.90
C VAL A 480 11.66 -9.50 -26.85
N LEU A 481 11.15 -8.29 -27.05
CA LEU A 481 9.69 -8.05 -27.10
C LEU A 481 9.03 -8.82 -28.25
N LEU A 482 9.69 -8.91 -29.41
CA LEU A 482 9.18 -9.68 -30.55
C LEU A 482 9.15 -11.19 -30.26
N ALA A 483 10.17 -11.71 -29.57
CA ALA A 483 10.20 -13.11 -29.15
C ALA A 483 9.11 -13.43 -28.11
N MET A 484 8.76 -12.47 -27.25
CA MET A 484 7.63 -12.60 -26.32
C MET A 484 6.28 -12.57 -27.05
N LEU A 485 6.08 -11.64 -27.99
CA LEU A 485 4.86 -11.56 -28.80
C LEU A 485 4.64 -12.83 -29.64
N LEU A 486 5.72 -13.28 -30.28
CA LEU A 486 5.75 -14.38 -31.27
C LEU A 486 6.66 -15.52 -30.78
N PRO A 487 6.22 -16.31 -29.79
CA PRO A 487 6.99 -17.48 -29.35
C PRO A 487 7.20 -18.44 -30.52
N GLY A 488 8.40 -19.02 -30.61
CA GLY A 488 8.74 -19.97 -31.67
C GLY A 488 7.82 -21.20 -31.65
N LYS A 489 7.52 -21.77 -32.83
CA LYS A 489 6.65 -22.96 -32.98
C LYS A 489 7.20 -24.23 -32.32
N ASP A 490 8.47 -24.23 -31.89
CA ASP A 490 9.22 -25.41 -31.44
C ASP A 490 9.14 -25.72 -29.93
N LYS A 491 8.25 -25.08 -29.16
CA LYS A 491 8.05 -25.43 -27.74
C LYS A 491 6.70 -26.09 -27.54
N ASP A 492 6.73 -27.42 -27.48
CA ASP A 492 5.70 -28.31 -26.94
C ASP A 492 4.26 -27.90 -27.26
N ALA A 493 3.86 -28.13 -28.51
CA ALA A 493 2.47 -28.23 -28.92
C ALA A 493 1.81 -29.50 -28.35
N THR A 494 1.89 -29.69 -27.03
CA THR A 494 0.81 -30.34 -26.29
C THR A 494 -0.10 -29.21 -25.83
N ALA A 495 -1.41 -29.38 -26.01
CA ALA A 495 -2.42 -28.38 -25.69
C ALA A 495 -2.38 -28.03 -24.19
N ALA A 496 -1.46 -27.15 -23.80
CA ALA A 496 -1.39 -26.57 -22.48
C ALA A 496 -2.60 -25.65 -22.31
N ALA A 497 -3.23 -25.72 -21.14
CA ALA A 497 -4.37 -24.88 -20.79
C ALA A 497 -4.05 -23.39 -21.05
N PRO A 498 -5.04 -22.56 -21.41
CA PRO A 498 -4.83 -21.13 -21.65
C PRO A 498 -4.28 -20.47 -20.38
N ASP A 499 -3.00 -20.12 -20.41
CA ASP A 499 -2.33 -19.37 -19.35
C ASP A 499 -2.59 -17.87 -19.58
N ARG A 500 -3.61 -17.36 -18.89
CA ARG A 500 -4.03 -15.95 -18.97
C ARG A 500 -2.89 -14.96 -18.72
N GLN A 501 -1.92 -15.33 -17.89
CA GLN A 501 -0.82 -14.46 -17.52
C GLN A 501 0.21 -14.38 -18.66
N LYS A 502 0.52 -15.52 -19.29
CA LYS A 502 1.38 -15.55 -20.49
C LYS A 502 0.72 -14.82 -21.66
N ASP A 503 -0.57 -15.02 -21.86
CA ASP A 503 -1.32 -14.30 -22.90
C ASP A 503 -1.30 -12.78 -22.67
N ALA A 504 -1.42 -12.31 -21.42
CA ALA A 504 -1.29 -10.90 -21.09
C ALA A 504 0.11 -10.34 -21.44
N VAL A 505 1.18 -11.07 -21.11
CA VAL A 505 2.57 -10.69 -21.46
C VAL A 505 2.72 -10.55 -22.98
N ARG A 506 2.16 -11.48 -23.76
CA ARG A 506 2.20 -11.44 -25.23
C ARG A 506 1.49 -10.21 -25.79
N VAL A 507 0.31 -9.90 -25.27
CA VAL A 507 -0.48 -8.73 -25.70
C VAL A 507 0.28 -7.44 -25.39
N GLU A 508 0.74 -7.27 -24.16
CA GLU A 508 1.46 -6.06 -23.73
C GLU A 508 2.78 -5.90 -24.50
N ALA A 509 3.51 -7.00 -24.78
CA ALA A 509 4.73 -6.93 -25.57
C ALA A 509 4.48 -6.39 -26.99
N GLY A 510 3.35 -6.78 -27.59
CA GLY A 510 2.94 -6.24 -28.89
C GLY A 510 2.48 -4.78 -28.82
N GLU A 511 1.82 -4.36 -27.74
CA GLU A 511 1.47 -2.96 -27.51
C GLU A 511 2.73 -2.09 -27.34
N ALA A 512 3.74 -2.58 -26.62
CA ALA A 512 5.03 -1.93 -26.46
C ALA A 512 5.76 -1.76 -27.80
N LEU A 513 5.80 -2.80 -28.63
CA LEU A 513 6.37 -2.72 -29.98
C LEU A 513 5.60 -1.72 -30.86
N ALA A 514 4.27 -1.72 -30.79
CA ALA A 514 3.46 -0.76 -31.52
C ALA A 514 3.74 0.68 -31.07
N MET A 515 3.96 0.90 -29.77
CA MET A 515 4.39 2.19 -29.21
C MET A 515 5.79 2.60 -29.68
N LEU A 516 6.75 1.68 -29.74
CA LEU A 516 8.10 1.95 -30.24
C LEU A 516 8.13 2.30 -31.73
N ALA A 517 7.29 1.64 -32.53
CA ALA A 517 7.15 1.91 -33.97
C ALA A 517 6.37 3.20 -34.29
N LEU A 518 5.67 3.79 -33.31
CA LEU A 518 4.85 4.97 -33.53
C LEU A 518 5.74 6.16 -33.87
N ASP A 519 5.56 6.76 -35.06
CA ASP A 519 6.23 8.01 -35.46
C ASP A 519 7.76 7.94 -35.45
N SER A 520 8.33 6.73 -35.55
CA SER A 520 9.78 6.48 -35.50
C SER A 520 10.23 5.62 -36.67
N ARG A 521 10.98 6.22 -37.61
CA ARG A 521 11.54 5.50 -38.77
C ARG A 521 12.65 4.53 -38.35
N ALA A 522 13.53 4.94 -37.44
CA ALA A 522 14.64 4.14 -36.98
C ALA A 522 14.13 2.87 -36.28
N ASN A 523 13.18 3.01 -35.35
CA ASN A 523 12.61 1.88 -34.62
C ASN A 523 11.82 0.94 -35.53
N CYS A 524 11.12 1.46 -36.53
CA CYS A 524 10.47 0.59 -37.53
C CYS A 524 11.50 -0.30 -38.24
N GLY A 525 12.64 0.25 -38.64
CA GLY A 525 13.71 -0.51 -39.26
C GLY A 525 14.33 -1.56 -38.34
N THR A 526 14.56 -1.24 -37.05
CA THR A 526 15.07 -2.22 -36.08
C THR A 526 14.09 -3.36 -35.84
N ILE A 527 12.79 -3.07 -35.78
CA ILE A 527 11.73 -4.08 -35.60
C ILE A 527 11.63 -5.00 -36.84
N ILE A 528 11.65 -4.45 -38.06
CA ILE A 528 11.60 -5.25 -39.29
C ILE A 528 12.84 -6.14 -39.41
N THR A 529 14.02 -5.60 -39.07
CA THR A 529 15.26 -6.39 -39.03
C THR A 529 15.16 -7.52 -38.00
N ALA A 530 14.62 -7.25 -36.80
CA ALA A 530 14.40 -8.26 -35.77
C ALA A 530 13.39 -9.35 -36.18
N CYS A 531 12.47 -9.04 -37.11
CA CYS A 531 11.56 -10.02 -37.70
C CYS A 531 12.22 -10.95 -38.74
N GLY A 532 13.50 -10.73 -39.07
CA GLY A 532 14.21 -11.48 -40.10
C GLY A 532 14.23 -10.79 -41.47
N GLY A 533 13.98 -9.48 -41.53
CA GLY A 533 13.99 -8.70 -42.78
C GLY A 533 12.66 -8.63 -43.52
N GLY A 534 11.59 -9.15 -42.92
CA GLY A 534 10.22 -9.15 -43.44
C GLY A 534 9.19 -9.12 -42.31
N VAL A 535 7.91 -9.21 -42.64
CA VAL A 535 6.78 -9.09 -41.69
C VAL A 535 5.86 -10.32 -41.70
N GLU A 536 6.28 -11.41 -42.32
CA GLU A 536 5.51 -12.64 -42.52
C GLU A 536 5.07 -13.23 -41.17
N ARG A 537 5.97 -13.26 -40.18
CA ARG A 537 5.66 -13.75 -38.83
C ARG A 537 4.56 -12.92 -38.13
N LEU A 538 4.54 -11.61 -38.37
CA LEU A 538 3.49 -10.72 -37.83
C LEU A 538 2.17 -10.90 -38.58
N VAL A 539 2.21 -11.18 -39.89
CA VAL A 539 1.03 -11.51 -40.67
C VAL A 539 0.42 -12.84 -40.22
N GLU A 540 1.23 -13.86 -39.93
CA GLU A 540 0.76 -15.11 -39.33
C GLU A 540 0.07 -14.87 -37.98
N ALA A 541 0.60 -13.95 -37.16
CA ALA A 541 0.05 -13.59 -35.86
C ALA A 541 -1.36 -12.95 -35.92
N LEU A 542 -1.78 -12.44 -37.09
CA LEU A 542 -3.17 -12.04 -37.31
C LEU A 542 -4.15 -13.22 -37.16
N SER A 543 -3.65 -14.46 -37.13
CA SER A 543 -4.43 -15.67 -36.88
C SER A 543 -4.51 -16.16 -35.46
N ASP A 544 -3.77 -15.54 -34.56
CA ASP A 544 -3.92 -15.77 -33.15
C ASP A 544 -4.92 -14.75 -32.56
N PRO A 545 -6.08 -15.19 -32.03
CA PRO A 545 -7.08 -14.29 -31.46
C PRO A 545 -6.56 -13.52 -30.23
N VAL A 546 -5.50 -14.00 -29.56
CA VAL A 546 -4.90 -13.33 -28.41
C VAL A 546 -4.14 -12.07 -28.84
N VAL A 547 -3.33 -12.17 -29.90
CA VAL A 547 -2.38 -11.11 -30.30
C VAL A 547 -2.77 -10.38 -31.58
N VAL A 548 -3.92 -10.70 -32.19
CA VAL A 548 -4.36 -10.08 -33.46
C VAL A 548 -4.42 -8.56 -33.40
N ILE A 549 -4.90 -7.97 -32.29
CA ILE A 549 -5.02 -6.52 -32.13
C ILE A 549 -3.63 -5.85 -32.08
N PRO A 550 -2.73 -6.22 -31.15
CA PRO A 550 -1.41 -5.60 -31.10
C PRO A 550 -0.56 -5.90 -32.35
N ALA A 551 -0.67 -7.10 -32.95
CA ALA A 551 0.02 -7.42 -34.20
C ALA A 551 -0.45 -6.54 -35.36
N ALA A 552 -1.76 -6.36 -35.52
CA ALA A 552 -2.30 -5.48 -36.56
C ALA A 552 -1.96 -4.00 -36.32
N ARG A 553 -1.90 -3.55 -35.05
CA ARG A 553 -1.47 -2.19 -34.70
C ARG A 553 0.01 -1.97 -35.03
N LEU A 554 0.87 -2.94 -34.71
CA LEU A 554 2.29 -2.90 -35.06
C LEU A 554 2.47 -2.86 -36.58
N LEU A 555 1.83 -3.77 -37.33
CA LEU A 555 1.87 -3.78 -38.80
C LEU A 555 1.42 -2.44 -39.39
N ARG A 556 0.33 -1.85 -38.87
CA ARG A 556 -0.14 -0.53 -39.32
C ARG A 556 0.95 0.53 -39.11
N ASN A 557 1.57 0.56 -37.94
CA ASN A 557 2.60 1.55 -37.62
C ASN A 557 3.84 1.35 -38.50
N LEU A 558 4.29 0.12 -38.72
CA LEU A 558 5.38 -0.20 -39.65
C LEU A 558 5.08 0.29 -41.07
N CYS A 559 3.88 0.00 -41.59
CA CYS A 559 3.47 0.49 -42.92
C CYS A 559 3.37 2.02 -43.02
N THR A 560 3.10 2.70 -41.90
CA THR A 560 2.93 4.16 -41.88
C THR A 560 4.29 4.88 -41.73
N TYR A 561 5.18 4.39 -40.88
CA TYR A 561 6.35 5.15 -40.40
C TYR A 561 7.71 4.59 -40.84
N ALA A 562 7.81 3.36 -41.38
CA ALA A 562 9.10 2.79 -41.78
C ALA A 562 9.79 3.54 -42.94
N GLY A 563 9.03 4.28 -43.74
CA GLY A 563 9.54 4.97 -44.93
C GLY A 563 9.72 4.03 -46.12
N GLU A 564 10.17 4.59 -47.25
CA GLU A 564 10.21 3.88 -48.54
C GLU A 564 11.30 2.79 -48.60
N ASP A 565 12.38 2.88 -47.82
CA ASP A 565 13.48 1.90 -47.81
C ASP A 565 12.99 0.49 -47.45
N TRP A 566 11.97 0.41 -46.59
CA TRP A 566 11.40 -0.85 -46.11
C TRP A 566 10.20 -1.32 -46.94
N ARG A 567 9.89 -0.64 -48.06
CA ARG A 567 8.74 -0.96 -48.91
C ARG A 567 8.75 -2.39 -49.43
N LEU A 568 9.93 -2.93 -49.76
CA LEU A 568 10.07 -4.32 -50.22
C LEU A 568 9.75 -5.31 -49.09
N ALA A 569 10.32 -5.09 -47.90
CA ALA A 569 10.10 -5.93 -46.72
C ALA A 569 8.63 -5.90 -46.25
N LEU A 570 7.96 -4.75 -46.39
CA LEU A 570 6.55 -4.56 -46.04
C LEU A 570 5.57 -5.11 -47.08
N ARG A 571 6.04 -5.51 -48.27
CA ARG A 571 5.16 -6.13 -49.26
C ARG A 571 4.55 -7.43 -48.74
N GLY A 572 5.22 -8.13 -47.82
CA GLY A 572 4.68 -9.32 -47.15
C GLY A 572 3.35 -9.09 -46.43
N VAL A 573 3.01 -7.85 -46.04
CA VAL A 573 1.73 -7.54 -45.37
C VAL A 573 0.53 -7.93 -46.24
N THR A 574 0.65 -7.92 -47.57
CA THR A 574 -0.46 -8.26 -48.48
C THR A 574 -0.96 -9.69 -48.31
N ALA A 575 -0.14 -10.62 -47.80
CA ALA A 575 -0.57 -11.97 -47.48
C ALA A 575 -1.68 -12.00 -46.41
N GLY A 576 -1.75 -10.98 -45.56
CA GLY A 576 -2.80 -10.79 -44.55
C GLY A 576 -4.06 -10.09 -45.07
N ALA A 577 -4.08 -9.58 -46.30
CA ALA A 577 -5.12 -8.68 -46.81
C ALA A 577 -6.52 -9.31 -46.75
N THR A 578 -6.63 -10.54 -47.23
CA THR A 578 -7.87 -11.32 -47.22
C THR A 578 -8.49 -11.39 -45.84
N LYS A 579 -7.65 -11.54 -44.81
CA LYS A 579 -8.08 -11.63 -43.42
C LYS A 579 -8.53 -10.29 -42.86
N VAL A 580 -7.73 -9.24 -43.08
CA VAL A 580 -8.07 -7.89 -42.62
C VAL A 580 -9.38 -7.42 -43.25
N LEU A 581 -9.57 -7.68 -44.55
CA LEU A 581 -10.83 -7.36 -45.26
C LEU A 581 -12.02 -8.14 -44.68
N ARG A 582 -11.86 -9.43 -44.39
CA ARG A 582 -12.91 -10.22 -43.72
C ARG A 582 -13.24 -9.67 -42.32
N ASN A 583 -12.22 -9.28 -41.55
CA ASN A 583 -12.42 -8.67 -40.24
C ASN A 583 -13.24 -7.37 -40.33
N ILE A 584 -13.00 -6.53 -41.34
CA ILE A 584 -13.80 -5.30 -41.56
C ILE A 584 -15.29 -5.61 -41.77
N MET A 585 -15.60 -6.73 -42.41
CA MET A 585 -16.98 -7.11 -42.71
C MET A 585 -17.71 -7.79 -41.54
N VAL A 586 -16.98 -8.47 -40.65
CA VAL A 586 -17.57 -9.36 -39.62
C VAL A 586 -17.39 -8.82 -38.20
N GLU A 587 -16.22 -8.27 -37.90
CA GLU A 587 -15.81 -7.89 -36.56
C GLU A 587 -16.37 -6.52 -36.17
N LYS A 588 -16.38 -6.23 -34.86
CA LYS A 588 -16.85 -4.96 -34.30
C LYS A 588 -15.79 -4.32 -33.41
N THR A 589 -16.08 -3.12 -32.93
CA THR A 589 -15.32 -2.40 -31.89
C THR A 589 -13.81 -2.30 -32.20
N LYS A 590 -12.94 -2.87 -31.35
CA LYS A 590 -11.48 -2.65 -31.36
C LYS A 590 -10.80 -3.30 -32.57
N LEU A 591 -11.19 -4.53 -32.92
CA LEU A 591 -10.61 -5.24 -34.06
C LEU A 591 -11.04 -4.62 -35.39
N LEU A 592 -12.31 -4.18 -35.50
CA LEU A 592 -12.78 -3.40 -36.66
C LEU A 592 -11.97 -2.12 -36.82
N ASN A 593 -11.83 -1.33 -35.74
CA ASN A 593 -11.06 -0.09 -35.74
C ASN A 593 -9.63 -0.30 -36.27
N ILE A 594 -8.87 -1.24 -35.70
CA ILE A 594 -7.49 -1.50 -36.14
C ILE A 594 -7.44 -2.07 -37.57
N SER A 595 -8.40 -2.93 -37.96
CA SER A 595 -8.45 -3.51 -39.31
C SER A 595 -8.69 -2.45 -40.38
N LEU A 596 -9.57 -1.48 -40.13
CA LEU A 596 -9.79 -0.32 -41.02
C LEU A 596 -8.49 0.47 -41.23
N GLY A 597 -7.78 0.75 -40.13
CA GLY A 597 -6.53 1.51 -40.17
C GLY A 597 -5.40 0.75 -40.87
N LEU A 598 -5.32 -0.57 -40.69
CA LEU A 598 -4.33 -1.42 -41.36
C LEU A 598 -4.64 -1.54 -42.86
N ALA A 599 -5.90 -1.80 -43.23
CA ALA A 599 -6.31 -1.90 -44.64
C ALA A 599 -6.00 -0.63 -45.44
N ALA A 600 -6.19 0.55 -44.84
CA ALA A 600 -5.86 1.82 -45.48
C ALA A 600 -4.38 1.90 -45.88
N GLN A 601 -3.48 1.35 -45.07
CA GLN A 601 -2.04 1.33 -45.34
C GLN A 601 -1.64 0.20 -46.29
N MET A 602 -2.30 -0.95 -46.21
CA MET A 602 -2.04 -2.12 -47.06
C MET A 602 -2.35 -1.88 -48.55
N LEU A 603 -3.31 -1.00 -48.85
CA LEU A 603 -3.68 -0.63 -50.23
C LEU A 603 -2.51 -0.18 -51.10
N ARG A 604 -1.45 0.37 -50.49
CA ARG A 604 -0.24 0.82 -51.21
C ARG A 604 0.61 -0.33 -51.77
N PHE A 605 0.37 -1.56 -51.32
CA PHE A 605 1.19 -2.73 -51.63
C PHE A 605 0.43 -3.84 -52.36
N MET A 606 -0.91 -3.84 -52.30
CA MET A 606 -1.76 -4.95 -52.78
C MET A 606 -2.56 -4.61 -54.05
N GLU A 607 -2.87 -5.64 -54.84
CA GLU A 607 -3.85 -5.58 -55.93
C GLU A 607 -5.26 -5.74 -55.35
N LEU A 608 -6.03 -4.64 -55.30
CA LEU A 608 -7.28 -4.55 -54.54
C LEU A 608 -8.34 -5.55 -55.01
N ARG A 609 -8.63 -5.61 -56.32
CA ARG A 609 -9.59 -6.57 -56.89
C ARG A 609 -9.29 -8.02 -56.57
N GLY A 610 -8.02 -8.43 -56.67
CA GLY A 610 -7.59 -9.80 -56.36
C GLY A 610 -7.82 -10.15 -54.89
N CYS A 611 -7.45 -9.23 -53.99
CA CYS A 611 -7.65 -9.41 -52.55
C CYS A 611 -9.13 -9.41 -52.13
N LEU A 612 -9.96 -8.56 -52.74
CA LEU A 612 -11.41 -8.52 -52.51
C LEU A 612 -12.09 -9.83 -52.96
N ALA A 613 -11.73 -10.31 -54.15
CA ALA A 613 -12.24 -11.59 -54.66
C ALA A 613 -11.83 -12.76 -53.75
N ALA A 614 -10.57 -12.81 -53.31
CA ALA A 614 -10.09 -13.83 -52.38
C ALA A 614 -10.78 -13.75 -51.01
N ALA A 615 -11.17 -12.55 -50.57
CA ALA A 615 -11.91 -12.36 -49.32
C ALA A 615 -13.41 -12.66 -49.43
N GLY A 616 -13.94 -12.80 -50.66
CA GLY A 616 -15.37 -12.91 -50.91
C GLY A 616 -16.13 -11.60 -50.63
N VAL A 617 -15.46 -10.45 -50.76
CA VAL A 617 -16.02 -9.12 -50.47
C VAL A 617 -16.22 -8.36 -51.77
N THR A 618 -17.42 -7.81 -51.98
CA THR A 618 -17.68 -6.93 -53.13
C THR A 618 -17.37 -5.47 -52.78
N ASP A 619 -16.99 -4.67 -53.77
CA ASP A 619 -16.71 -3.24 -53.58
C ASP A 619 -17.92 -2.50 -53.01
N THR A 620 -19.13 -2.86 -53.46
CA THR A 620 -20.40 -2.34 -52.93
C THR A 620 -20.58 -2.66 -51.44
N ALA A 621 -20.24 -3.87 -51.01
CA ALA A 621 -20.35 -4.27 -49.62
C ALA A 621 -19.32 -3.54 -48.76
N LEU A 622 -18.07 -3.43 -49.22
CA LEU A 622 -17.03 -2.69 -48.52
C LEU A 622 -17.39 -1.20 -48.39
N ALA A 623 -17.76 -0.54 -49.50
CA ALA A 623 -18.15 0.88 -49.49
C ALA A 623 -19.35 1.13 -48.56
N ARG A 624 -20.36 0.25 -48.59
CA ARG A 624 -21.53 0.32 -47.70
C ARG A 624 -21.12 0.16 -46.24
N THR A 625 -20.24 -0.77 -45.91
CA THR A 625 -19.75 -0.96 -44.54
C THR A 625 -19.07 0.30 -44.02
N LEU A 626 -18.22 0.97 -44.81
CA LEU A 626 -17.55 2.20 -44.39
C LEU A 626 -18.54 3.34 -44.11
N VAL A 627 -19.54 3.52 -44.97
CA VAL A 627 -20.61 4.52 -44.74
C VAL A 627 -21.42 4.17 -43.49
N LEU A 628 -21.74 2.90 -43.28
CA LEU A 628 -22.45 2.44 -42.08
C LEU A 628 -21.65 2.67 -40.79
N VAL A 629 -20.33 2.47 -40.82
CA VAL A 629 -19.46 2.76 -39.68
C VAL A 629 -19.51 4.25 -39.33
N LEU A 630 -19.38 5.16 -40.32
CA LEU A 630 -19.50 6.60 -40.03
C LEU A 630 -20.89 6.99 -39.50
N ARG A 631 -21.95 6.33 -40.00
CA ARG A 631 -23.31 6.52 -39.53
C ARG A 631 -23.53 6.01 -38.10
N GLU A 632 -22.92 4.88 -37.73
CA GLU A 632 -22.99 4.32 -36.38
C GLU A 632 -22.22 5.20 -35.39
N TYR A 633 -21.03 5.65 -35.78
CA TYR A 633 -20.17 6.52 -34.99
C TYR A 633 -20.40 8.00 -35.33
N THR A 634 -21.61 8.49 -35.04
CA THR A 634 -21.92 9.93 -35.24
C THR A 634 -21.09 10.86 -34.39
N ARG A 635 -20.58 10.40 -33.24
CA ARG A 635 -19.69 11.15 -32.34
C ARG A 635 -18.41 10.36 -32.06
N PRO A 636 -17.29 11.03 -31.71
CA PRO A 636 -16.06 10.38 -31.29
C PRO A 636 -16.31 9.41 -30.13
N SER A 637 -15.80 8.18 -30.26
CA SER A 637 -15.91 7.16 -29.22
C SER A 637 -14.68 7.15 -28.33
N MET A 638 -14.85 7.07 -27.01
CA MET A 638 -13.72 6.86 -26.09
C MET A 638 -13.13 5.45 -26.18
N VAL A 639 -13.94 4.46 -26.59
CA VAL A 639 -13.49 3.05 -26.70
C VAL A 639 -12.72 2.81 -28.00
N VAL A 640 -13.10 3.49 -29.07
CA VAL A 640 -12.43 3.43 -30.37
C VAL A 640 -12.21 4.83 -30.94
N PRO A 641 -11.28 5.62 -30.37
CA PRO A 641 -11.06 7.03 -30.73
C PRO A 641 -10.78 7.29 -32.21
N ARG A 642 -10.33 6.27 -32.93
CA ARG A 642 -9.81 6.39 -34.29
C ARG A 642 -10.70 5.80 -35.36
N ILE A 643 -11.86 5.25 -35.01
CA ILE A 643 -12.66 4.48 -35.97
C ILE A 643 -13.12 5.33 -37.15
N ARG A 644 -13.59 6.55 -36.90
CA ARG A 644 -14.02 7.48 -37.97
C ARG A 644 -12.84 7.89 -38.84
N LEU A 645 -11.74 8.23 -38.20
CA LEU A 645 -10.54 8.67 -38.88
C LEU A 645 -9.94 7.54 -39.75
N TYR A 646 -9.85 6.30 -39.26
CA TYR A 646 -9.40 5.16 -40.06
C TYR A 646 -10.37 4.80 -41.18
N THR A 647 -11.67 4.98 -40.96
CA THR A 647 -12.68 4.82 -42.02
C THR A 647 -12.47 5.86 -43.13
N LEU A 648 -12.18 7.11 -42.78
CA LEU A 648 -11.86 8.17 -43.75
C LEU A 648 -10.54 7.90 -44.47
N GLU A 649 -9.49 7.49 -43.76
CA GLU A 649 -8.20 7.10 -44.36
C GLU A 649 -8.40 5.99 -45.42
N LEU A 650 -9.19 4.96 -45.09
CA LEU A 650 -9.49 3.87 -46.01
C LEU A 650 -10.34 4.32 -47.20
N ALA A 651 -11.41 5.10 -46.98
CA ALA A 651 -12.25 5.62 -48.05
C ALA A 651 -11.46 6.49 -49.04
N ILE A 652 -10.60 7.37 -48.53
CA ILE A 652 -9.71 8.22 -49.35
C ILE A 652 -8.71 7.35 -50.13
N ALA A 653 -8.12 6.34 -49.49
CA ALA A 653 -7.18 5.44 -50.15
C ALA A 653 -7.86 4.63 -51.28
N LEU A 654 -9.09 4.19 -51.09
CA LEU A 654 -9.89 3.52 -52.12
C LEU A 654 -10.19 4.46 -53.30
N MET A 655 -10.63 5.69 -53.03
CA MET A 655 -10.91 6.69 -54.08
C MET A 655 -9.65 7.12 -54.85
N ARG A 656 -8.47 7.07 -54.23
CA ARG A 656 -7.18 7.37 -54.86
C ARG A 656 -6.56 6.20 -55.61
N SER A 657 -7.13 5.00 -55.54
CA SER A 657 -6.60 3.82 -56.22
C SER A 657 -6.64 4.02 -57.75
N SER A 658 -5.56 3.64 -58.43
CA SER A 658 -5.33 3.97 -59.84
C SER A 658 -6.29 3.27 -60.81
N GLU A 659 -6.76 2.07 -60.47
CA GLU A 659 -7.61 1.25 -61.36
C GLU A 659 -9.10 1.30 -60.99
N GLU A 660 -9.42 1.48 -59.71
CA GLU A 660 -10.77 1.28 -59.17
C GLU A 660 -11.35 2.55 -58.51
N GLY A 661 -10.55 3.62 -58.43
CA GLY A 661 -10.92 4.85 -57.70
C GLY A 661 -12.22 5.48 -58.16
N ALA A 662 -12.42 5.60 -59.49
CA ALA A 662 -13.64 6.17 -60.06
C ALA A 662 -14.91 5.38 -59.68
N ARG A 663 -14.80 4.05 -59.59
CA ARG A 663 -15.90 3.17 -59.18
C ARG A 663 -16.24 3.36 -57.70
N PHE A 664 -15.23 3.45 -56.83
CA PHE A 664 -15.47 3.75 -55.41
C PHE A 664 -16.04 5.15 -55.20
N VAL A 665 -15.62 6.15 -55.97
CA VAL A 665 -16.24 7.50 -55.93
C VAL A 665 -17.73 7.41 -56.25
N ALA A 666 -18.11 6.77 -57.36
CA ALA A 666 -19.52 6.60 -57.74
C ALA A 666 -20.32 5.86 -56.65
N LEU A 667 -19.77 4.79 -56.08
CA LEU A 667 -20.40 4.04 -54.99
C LEU A 667 -20.59 4.88 -53.72
N PHE A 668 -19.60 5.68 -53.33
CA PHE A 668 -19.72 6.53 -52.15
C PHE A 668 -20.71 7.68 -52.34
N VAL A 669 -20.82 8.23 -53.55
CA VAL A 669 -21.87 9.20 -53.90
C VAL A 669 -23.25 8.57 -53.80
N GLU A 670 -23.45 7.38 -54.41
CA GLU A 670 -24.73 6.64 -54.36
C GLU A 670 -25.14 6.28 -52.94
N LEU A 671 -24.19 5.85 -52.10
CA LEU A 671 -24.43 5.46 -50.71
C LEU A 671 -24.58 6.66 -49.76
N GLY A 672 -24.40 7.89 -50.24
CA GLY A 672 -24.63 9.11 -49.47
C GLY A 672 -23.52 9.47 -48.49
N LEU A 673 -22.25 9.14 -48.80
CA LEU A 673 -21.10 9.45 -47.94
C LEU A 673 -21.00 10.95 -47.59
N GLU A 674 -21.36 11.84 -48.52
CA GLU A 674 -21.35 13.30 -48.34
C GLU A 674 -22.14 13.77 -47.11
N VAL A 675 -23.27 13.13 -46.81
CA VAL A 675 -24.10 13.46 -45.64
C VAL A 675 -23.39 13.08 -44.35
N GLU A 676 -22.75 11.90 -44.32
CA GLU A 676 -22.02 11.44 -43.14
C GLU A 676 -20.72 12.24 -42.94
N LEU A 677 -20.03 12.65 -44.02
CA LEU A 677 -18.87 13.54 -43.96
C LEU A 677 -19.20 14.88 -43.27
N ARG A 678 -20.34 15.49 -43.62
CA ARG A 678 -20.82 16.73 -42.98
C ARG A 678 -21.03 16.52 -41.47
N ARG A 679 -21.71 15.45 -41.09
CA ARG A 679 -21.94 15.09 -39.67
C ARG A 679 -20.64 14.86 -38.91
N VAL A 680 -19.64 14.25 -39.54
CA VAL A 680 -18.33 14.05 -38.92
C VAL A 680 -17.65 15.39 -38.64
N VAL A 681 -17.69 16.34 -39.57
CA VAL A 681 -17.13 17.70 -39.39
C VAL A 681 -17.80 18.42 -38.22
N ASP A 682 -19.14 18.38 -38.18
CA ASP A 682 -19.95 19.04 -37.15
C ASP A 682 -19.70 18.47 -35.74
N THR A 683 -19.16 17.25 -35.64
CA THR A 683 -18.93 16.53 -34.38
C THR A 683 -17.45 16.20 -34.14
N THR A 684 -16.54 16.94 -34.78
CA THR A 684 -15.09 16.75 -34.56
C THR A 684 -14.69 17.05 -33.11
N SER A 685 -13.73 16.28 -32.59
CA SER A 685 -13.17 16.49 -31.25
C SER A 685 -11.66 16.36 -31.26
N GLY A 686 -11.01 17.06 -30.32
CA GLY A 686 -9.58 16.91 -30.07
C GLY A 686 -9.19 15.46 -29.72
N LEU A 687 -10.13 14.63 -29.25
CA LEU A 687 -9.91 13.21 -29.00
C LEU A 687 -9.33 12.48 -30.23
N GLU A 688 -9.78 12.82 -31.43
CA GLU A 688 -9.40 12.11 -32.66
C GLU A 688 -8.04 12.57 -33.21
N CYS A 689 -7.43 13.57 -32.58
CA CYS A 689 -6.17 14.17 -33.00
C CYS A 689 -4.93 13.51 -32.38
N PHE A 690 -5.10 12.60 -31.42
CA PHE A 690 -3.99 12.00 -30.67
C PHE A 690 -3.89 10.49 -30.92
N ASN A 691 -2.65 10.00 -31.02
CA ASN A 691 -2.39 8.58 -31.18
C ASN A 691 -2.33 7.81 -29.85
N VAL A 692 -2.02 8.49 -28.74
CA VAL A 692 -1.82 7.87 -27.42
C VAL A 692 -2.41 8.79 -26.36
N PHE A 693 -2.85 8.22 -25.24
CA PHE A 693 -3.40 8.97 -24.12
C PHE A 693 -2.71 8.59 -22.82
N SER A 694 -2.49 9.59 -21.96
CA SER A 694 -2.04 9.44 -20.58
C SER A 694 -3.09 10.11 -19.69
N GLY A 695 -4.05 9.31 -19.20
CA GLY A 695 -5.26 9.83 -18.56
C GLY A 695 -6.11 10.66 -19.51
N SER A 696 -6.35 11.92 -19.17
CA SER A 696 -7.06 12.91 -20.01
C SER A 696 -6.15 13.64 -21.01
N VAL A 697 -4.84 13.42 -20.96
CA VAL A 697 -3.85 14.13 -21.80
C VAL A 697 -3.57 13.32 -23.06
N GLY A 698 -3.82 13.92 -24.23
CA GLY A 698 -3.44 13.35 -25.53
C GLY A 698 -1.96 13.56 -25.82
N LEU A 699 -1.29 12.52 -26.30
CA LEU A 699 0.11 12.48 -26.69
C LEU A 699 0.27 12.11 -28.16
N ASN A 700 1.39 12.51 -28.77
CA ASN A 700 1.69 12.32 -30.19
C ASN A 700 0.53 12.80 -31.08
N ARG A 701 0.39 14.13 -31.18
CA ARG A 701 -0.64 14.77 -31.99
C ARG A 701 -0.35 14.50 -33.47
N ARG A 702 -1.37 14.04 -34.20
CA ARG A 702 -1.28 13.78 -35.63
C ARG A 702 -1.08 15.07 -36.42
N ALA A 703 -0.27 14.98 -37.48
CA ALA A 703 -0.10 16.05 -38.45
C ALA A 703 -1.40 16.32 -39.25
N VAL A 704 -2.15 15.26 -39.58
CA VAL A 704 -3.41 15.34 -40.35
C VAL A 704 -4.60 15.10 -39.43
N GLY A 705 -5.47 16.11 -39.31
CA GLY A 705 -6.70 16.03 -38.53
C GLY A 705 -7.91 15.53 -39.35
N VAL A 706 -8.97 15.11 -38.65
CA VAL A 706 -10.23 14.63 -39.26
C VAL A 706 -10.80 15.62 -40.27
N ARG A 707 -10.76 16.92 -39.97
CA ARG A 707 -11.25 17.97 -40.87
C ARG A 707 -10.55 17.96 -42.24
N SER A 708 -9.22 17.86 -42.24
CA SER A 708 -8.43 17.81 -43.48
C SER A 708 -8.71 16.54 -44.29
N LEU A 709 -8.95 15.41 -43.62
CA LEU A 709 -9.38 14.17 -44.28
C LEU A 709 -10.77 14.32 -44.90
N VAL A 710 -11.71 14.95 -44.20
CA VAL A 710 -13.05 15.20 -44.77
C VAL A 710 -12.96 16.12 -45.99
N GLU A 711 -12.21 17.22 -45.91
CA GLU A 711 -12.00 18.12 -47.07
C GLU A 711 -11.39 17.35 -48.26
N SER A 712 -10.36 16.52 -48.01
CA SER A 712 -9.76 15.65 -49.04
C SER A 712 -10.76 14.66 -49.64
N ALA A 713 -11.63 14.05 -48.84
CA ALA A 713 -12.64 13.12 -49.30
C ALA A 713 -13.68 13.82 -50.19
N ARG A 714 -14.13 15.02 -49.80
CA ARG A 714 -15.09 15.83 -50.58
C ARG A 714 -14.49 16.28 -51.90
N GLU A 715 -13.22 16.70 -51.92
CA GLU A 715 -12.53 17.05 -53.15
C GLU A 715 -12.44 15.88 -54.13
N LEU A 716 -12.15 14.66 -53.64
CA LEU A 716 -12.10 13.47 -54.49
C LEU A 716 -13.49 13.10 -55.04
N MET A 717 -14.53 13.24 -54.22
CA MET A 717 -15.91 13.00 -54.65
C MET A 717 -16.44 14.05 -55.63
N GLY A 718 -15.93 15.28 -55.60
CA GLY A 718 -16.32 16.34 -56.54
C GLY A 718 -15.59 16.31 -57.89
N ARG A 719 -14.54 15.47 -58.02
CA ARG A 719 -13.74 15.32 -59.26
C ARG A 719 -14.18 14.14 -60.13
N GLY A 720 -14.95 13.20 -59.58
CA GLY A 720 -15.54 12.06 -60.30
C GLY A 720 -17.02 12.28 -60.52
#